data_AF-A6ZQD9-F1
#
_entry.id   AF-A6ZQD9-F1
#
_cell.length_a   1.000
_cell.length_b   1.000
_cell.length_c   1.000
_cell.angle_alpha   90.00
_cell.angle_beta   90.00
_cell.angle_gamma   90.00
#
_symmetry.space_group_name_H-M   'P 1'
#
loop_
_entity.id
_entity.type
_entity.pdbx_description
1 polymer ?
#
loop_
_entity_poly.entity_id
_entity_poly.type
_entity_poly.pdbx_seq_one_letter_code
_entity_poly.pdbx_strand_id
1 'polypeptide(L)'
;MRFSHFLKYNAVPEWQNHYMDYSELKNLIYTLQTDELQAGDNEEGIGAGKSSNITDRFKNKFSFKNAKEDTSSGMNKDAGIVEETIELRELPTAQTVAAKPSPFRRMKEKIFYKRRSSSASSVSSTANENLQLDTYDTFVGDLTAEKQKVDDFYKRTEAKFYDKFDALVKDLKKIGVIEYDIDDDTLFNEPIASTNDEVPPLDLDDDEDDDEFYDDQSNIEDNTALLHHSQYNIKSQKKSLLKKSIVNLYIDLCQLKSFIELNRIGFAKITKKSDKVLHLNTRTELIESEQFFKDTYAFQAETIELLNSKISQLVTFYARITDQPHNISHSKQELKSYLHDHIVWERSNTWKDMLGLLSQADELTPKETEYNANKLVGKLDLEYYRWPLPRPINLKFTSINNVALPKLFFTKKAYKIYFIILVTGLLLGIKTFNDAAQHRCMALVECVAFLWASEAIPLHITAFLVPLLVVLFKVLKTSDGAIMSAASASSEILAAMWSSTIMILLAGFTLGEVLAQYNIAKVLASWLLAFAGCKPRNVLLMAMCVVFFLSMWISNVAAPVLTYSLLSPLLDAMDADSPFAQALVLGVALAANIGGMSSPISSPQNIISMSYLKPYGIGWGQFFAVALPSGILAMLLVWILLFTTFKMNKTKLEKFKPIKTKFTVKQYYIIAVTVATILLWCVESQIEGAFGSSGQIAIIPIVLFFGTGLLSTQDLNAFPWSIVILAMGGIALGKAVSSSGLLSTIAKALQKKIENDGVFAILCIFGILMLVVGTFVSHTVSAIIIIPLVQEVGDKLGNPKAAPILVFGCALLSSCGMGLASSGFPNVTAISKVDRKGDRYLSVMTFLTRGVPASILAFLCVITLGYGIMASVVKGNATSA
;
A
#
# COMPACT_ATOMS: atom_id res chain seq x y z
N MET A 1 12.12 17.24 -25.15
CA MET A 1 12.27 16.23 -24.07
C MET A 1 13.60 16.32 -23.33
N ARG A 2 14.78 16.29 -23.99
CA ARG A 2 16.08 16.10 -23.29
C ARG A 2 16.33 16.97 -22.03
N PHE A 3 15.96 18.25 -22.01
CA PHE A 3 16.25 19.10 -20.83
C PHE A 3 15.28 18.93 -19.64
N SER A 4 13.98 18.67 -19.85
CA SER A 4 13.07 18.42 -18.72
C SER A 4 13.42 17.13 -17.98
N HIS A 5 13.83 16.08 -18.71
CA HIS A 5 14.39 14.87 -18.10
C HIS A 5 15.74 15.12 -17.42
N PHE A 6 16.62 15.93 -18.02
CA PHE A 6 17.88 16.32 -17.38
C PHE A 6 17.66 17.06 -16.06
N LEU A 7 16.70 17.99 -16.00
CA LEU A 7 16.38 18.71 -14.77
C LEU A 7 15.86 17.74 -13.70
N LYS A 8 14.87 16.89 -14.03
CA LYS A 8 14.32 15.89 -13.11
C LYS A 8 15.35 14.84 -12.64
N TYR A 9 16.35 14.49 -13.46
CA TYR A 9 17.40 13.53 -13.11
C TYR A 9 18.53 14.12 -12.24
N ASN A 10 18.72 15.45 -12.28
CA ASN A 10 19.71 16.15 -11.45
C ASN A 10 19.09 16.88 -10.26
N ALA A 11 17.76 16.96 -10.20
CA ALA A 11 17.03 17.50 -9.06
C ALA A 11 17.15 16.58 -7.84
N VAL A 12 17.27 17.17 -6.65
CA VAL A 12 17.12 16.45 -5.38
C VAL A 12 15.70 15.86 -5.32
N PRO A 13 15.52 14.57 -4.97
CA PRO A 13 14.23 13.89 -5.10
C PRO A 13 13.11 14.58 -4.31
N GLU A 14 13.41 15.01 -3.09
CA GLU A 14 12.47 15.69 -2.19
C GLU A 14 12.09 17.10 -2.67
N TRP A 15 12.93 17.74 -3.50
CA TRP A 15 12.77 19.16 -3.87
C TRP A 15 12.22 19.34 -5.29
N GLN A 16 11.88 18.26 -6.01
CA GLN A 16 11.48 18.30 -7.43
C GLN A 16 10.38 19.34 -7.75
N ASN A 17 9.40 19.52 -6.86
CA ASN A 17 8.29 20.47 -7.03
C ASN A 17 8.70 21.95 -6.84
N HIS A 18 9.88 22.20 -6.28
CA HIS A 18 10.42 23.54 -6.01
C HIS A 18 11.43 24.02 -7.06
N TYR A 19 11.90 23.13 -7.94
CA TYR A 19 12.57 23.56 -9.17
C TYR A 19 11.57 24.24 -10.13
N MET A 20 12.10 25.04 -11.05
CA MET A 20 11.27 25.65 -12.09
C MET A 20 10.64 24.60 -13.01
N ASP A 21 9.32 24.68 -13.26
CA ASP A 21 8.61 23.79 -14.19
C ASP A 21 8.86 24.19 -15.64
N TYR A 22 10.00 23.71 -16.14
CA TYR A 22 10.40 23.82 -17.53
C TYR A 22 9.39 23.19 -18.50
N SER A 23 8.50 22.29 -18.05
CA SER A 23 7.51 21.64 -18.92
C SER A 23 6.29 22.53 -19.12
N GLU A 24 5.80 23.16 -18.06
CA GLU A 24 4.68 24.10 -18.06
C GLU A 24 5.04 25.37 -18.86
N LEU A 25 6.13 26.05 -18.52
CA LEU A 25 6.61 27.23 -19.27
C LEU A 25 6.88 26.92 -20.75
N LYS A 26 7.35 25.70 -21.07
CA LYS A 26 7.55 25.28 -22.46
C LYS A 26 6.22 25.03 -23.18
N ASN A 27 5.18 24.58 -22.47
CA ASN A 27 3.85 24.43 -23.06
C ASN A 27 3.22 25.79 -23.29
N LEU A 28 3.34 26.73 -22.34
CA LEU A 28 2.93 28.13 -22.49
C LEU A 28 3.52 28.76 -23.76
N ILE A 29 4.84 28.63 -23.98
CA ILE A 29 5.52 29.12 -25.20
C ILE A 29 4.87 28.57 -26.49
N TYR A 30 4.43 27.31 -26.51
CA TYR A 30 3.76 26.73 -27.69
C TYR A 30 2.29 27.15 -27.82
N THR A 31 1.59 27.40 -26.72
CA THR A 31 0.23 27.98 -26.73
C THR A 31 0.28 29.38 -27.31
N LEU A 32 1.16 30.24 -26.78
CA LEU A 32 1.37 31.60 -27.28
C LEU A 32 1.75 31.63 -28.77
N GLN A 33 2.64 30.73 -29.22
CA GLN A 33 2.96 30.60 -30.65
C GLN A 33 1.73 30.21 -31.50
N THR A 34 0.86 29.36 -30.96
CA THR A 34 -0.36 28.92 -31.65
C THR A 34 -1.37 30.08 -31.77
N ASP A 35 -1.44 30.93 -30.76
CA ASP A 35 -2.31 32.10 -30.73
C ASP A 35 -1.79 33.22 -31.66
N GLU A 36 -0.47 33.45 -31.74
CA GLU A 36 0.16 34.33 -32.76
C GLU A 36 -0.15 33.87 -34.19
N LEU A 37 -0.02 32.57 -34.48
CA LEU A 37 -0.31 32.02 -35.80
C LEU A 37 -1.81 32.15 -36.17
N GLN A 38 -2.71 31.92 -35.21
CA GLN A 38 -4.15 32.11 -35.42
C GLN A 38 -4.53 33.59 -35.61
N ALA A 39 -3.79 34.53 -35.01
CA ALA A 39 -3.99 35.95 -35.29
C ALA A 39 -3.56 36.31 -36.72
N GLY A 40 -2.42 35.79 -37.19
CA GLY A 40 -1.91 36.01 -38.55
C GLY A 40 -2.84 35.49 -39.65
N ASP A 41 -3.34 34.26 -39.53
CA ASP A 41 -4.28 33.65 -40.50
C ASP A 41 -5.59 34.47 -40.64
N ASN A 42 -5.99 35.24 -39.62
CA ASN A 42 -7.17 36.10 -39.67
C ASN A 42 -6.93 37.43 -40.40
N GLU A 43 -5.69 37.92 -40.53
CA GLU A 43 -5.38 39.13 -41.29
C GLU A 43 -5.27 38.89 -42.80
N GLU A 44 -4.73 37.73 -43.24
CA GLU A 44 -4.73 37.35 -44.66
C GLU A 44 -6.14 36.94 -45.17
N GLY A 45 -7.08 36.69 -44.26
CA GLY A 45 -8.43 36.16 -44.53
C GLY A 45 -9.49 37.15 -45.04
N ILE A 46 -9.19 38.44 -45.27
CA ILE A 46 -10.17 39.41 -45.81
C ILE A 46 -10.25 39.29 -47.35
N GLY A 47 -10.66 38.10 -47.81
CA GLY A 47 -10.73 37.73 -49.22
C GLY A 47 -11.59 36.49 -49.48
N ALA A 48 -12.91 36.70 -49.58
CA ALA A 48 -13.92 35.72 -50.02
C ALA A 48 -14.28 34.52 -49.09
N GLY A 49 -15.30 34.74 -48.25
CA GLY A 49 -16.54 33.94 -48.29
C GLY A 49 -16.55 32.47 -47.83
N LYS A 50 -17.22 32.23 -46.69
CA LYS A 50 -17.68 30.94 -46.11
C LYS A 50 -16.62 30.03 -45.46
N SER A 51 -16.61 30.04 -44.12
CA SER A 51 -17.00 28.85 -43.34
C SER A 51 -17.42 29.25 -41.92
N SER A 52 -18.47 28.62 -41.42
CA SER A 52 -18.98 28.79 -40.05
C SER A 52 -18.54 27.62 -39.15
N ASN A 53 -18.28 27.92 -37.88
CA ASN A 53 -18.16 26.99 -36.74
C ASN A 53 -16.85 26.16 -36.66
N ILE A 54 -15.95 26.53 -35.74
CA ILE A 54 -15.12 25.67 -34.85
C ILE A 54 -14.45 26.58 -33.78
N THR A 55 -15.22 27.15 -32.85
CA THR A 55 -14.66 27.93 -31.71
C THR A 55 -15.31 27.64 -30.34
N ASP A 56 -16.47 26.98 -30.30
CA ASP A 56 -17.22 26.72 -29.04
C ASP A 56 -16.84 25.42 -28.28
N ARG A 57 -15.67 24.81 -28.54
CA ARG A 57 -15.32 23.51 -27.91
C ARG A 57 -14.18 23.51 -26.89
N PHE A 58 -13.43 24.60 -26.70
CA PHE A 58 -12.25 24.58 -25.83
C PHE A 58 -12.28 25.46 -24.56
N LYS A 59 -13.30 26.33 -24.38
CA LYS A 59 -13.40 27.16 -23.15
C LYS A 59 -13.93 26.43 -21.88
N ASN A 60 -14.49 25.23 -22.00
CA ASN A 60 -15.11 24.51 -20.88
C ASN A 60 -14.18 23.53 -20.13
N LYS A 61 -12.89 23.84 -19.95
CA LYS A 61 -11.98 22.98 -19.16
C LYS A 61 -11.06 23.66 -18.15
N PHE A 62 -11.24 24.96 -17.90
CA PHE A 62 -10.58 25.68 -16.79
C PHE A 62 -11.60 26.46 -15.95
N SER A 63 -12.44 25.74 -15.21
CA SER A 63 -12.91 26.17 -13.89
C SER A 63 -13.57 25.00 -13.17
N PHE A 64 -13.06 24.65 -11.99
CA PHE A 64 -13.83 23.93 -10.99
C PHE A 64 -13.28 24.22 -9.60
N LYS A 65 -14.03 25.00 -8.81
CA LYS A 65 -14.44 24.55 -7.47
C LYS A 65 -15.65 25.33 -6.95
N ASN A 66 -16.64 24.55 -6.50
CA ASN A 66 -17.67 24.85 -5.50
C ASN A 66 -18.49 26.14 -5.75
N ALA A 67 -19.78 26.07 -6.08
CA ALA A 67 -20.80 25.47 -5.21
C ALA A 67 -22.04 24.98 -5.99
N LYS A 68 -22.76 24.02 -5.40
CA LYS A 68 -24.19 23.81 -5.71
C LYS A 68 -24.99 24.79 -4.86
N GLU A 69 -25.92 25.52 -5.46
CA GLU A 69 -27.34 25.33 -5.14
C GLU A 69 -28.24 25.96 -6.21
N ASP A 70 -29.40 25.34 -6.42
CA ASP A 70 -30.36 25.68 -7.48
C ASP A 70 -31.27 26.85 -7.08
N THR A 71 -31.75 27.59 -8.07
CA THR A 71 -33.14 28.09 -8.15
C THR A 71 -33.36 28.62 -9.59
N SER A 72 -34.50 28.41 -10.24
CA SER A 72 -35.83 28.83 -9.79
C SER A 72 -36.94 28.22 -10.67
N SER A 73 -38.14 27.98 -10.10
CA SER A 73 -39.34 28.79 -10.38
C SER A 73 -40.64 28.22 -9.78
N GLY A 74 -41.28 28.99 -8.89
CA GLY A 74 -42.74 29.15 -8.74
C GLY A 74 -43.65 27.95 -8.38
N MET A 75 -44.15 27.91 -7.15
CA MET A 75 -45.50 28.41 -6.77
C MET A 75 -45.85 28.07 -5.30
N ASN A 76 -46.34 29.07 -4.54
CA ASN A 76 -47.29 29.02 -3.40
C ASN A 76 -47.34 27.75 -2.50
N LYS A 77 -47.29 27.81 -1.15
CA LYS A 77 -47.99 28.75 -0.25
C LYS A 77 -47.63 28.55 1.25
N ASP A 78 -47.97 29.55 2.07
CA ASP A 78 -48.35 29.50 3.51
C ASP A 78 -47.34 29.10 4.64
N ALA A 79 -46.79 30.16 5.28
CA ALA A 79 -46.84 30.49 6.73
C ALA A 79 -46.05 29.70 7.82
N GLY A 80 -45.31 30.45 8.67
CA GLY A 80 -45.09 30.11 10.09
C GLY A 80 -43.72 30.41 10.74
N ILE A 81 -43.53 31.64 11.28
CA ILE A 81 -43.23 31.96 12.72
C ILE A 81 -42.21 31.08 13.49
N VAL A 82 -41.22 31.56 14.29
CA VAL A 82 -40.67 32.90 14.66
C VAL A 82 -39.26 32.68 15.30
N GLU A 83 -38.47 33.75 15.44
CA GLU A 83 -37.19 33.81 16.17
C GLU A 83 -37.29 33.51 17.69
N GLU A 84 -36.18 33.22 18.36
CA GLU A 84 -35.88 33.99 19.59
C GLU A 84 -34.37 34.18 19.87
N THR A 85 -34.04 35.45 20.06
CA THR A 85 -32.81 36.13 20.49
C THR A 85 -32.22 35.69 21.85
N ILE A 86 -30.99 36.16 22.17
CA ILE A 86 -30.75 37.07 23.33
C ILE A 86 -29.35 37.72 23.36
N GLU A 87 -29.32 38.95 23.90
CA GLU A 87 -28.22 39.91 24.09
C GLU A 87 -27.66 39.88 25.54
N LEU A 88 -26.55 40.50 25.99
CA LEU A 88 -25.42 41.28 25.44
C LEU A 88 -24.31 41.33 26.54
N ARG A 89 -23.18 42.06 26.35
CA ARG A 89 -22.81 43.28 27.13
C ARG A 89 -21.36 43.74 26.93
N GLU A 90 -21.14 45.05 27.10
CA GLU A 90 -19.97 45.83 26.66
C GLU A 90 -18.96 46.22 27.77
N LEU A 91 -17.95 46.98 27.31
CA LEU A 91 -16.69 47.49 27.91
C LEU A 91 -16.85 48.45 29.11
N PRO A 92 -15.70 48.86 29.70
CA PRO A 92 -15.31 50.29 29.55
C PRO A 92 -13.81 50.56 29.23
N THR A 93 -13.61 51.47 28.26
CA THR A 93 -12.84 52.75 28.29
C THR A 93 -11.67 52.96 29.28
N ALA A 94 -10.58 53.71 28.99
CA ALA A 94 -10.32 54.81 28.03
C ALA A 94 -8.77 55.00 27.83
N GLN A 95 -8.16 55.88 27.01
CA GLN A 95 -8.63 56.98 26.12
C GLN A 95 -7.66 57.21 24.91
N THR A 96 -7.61 58.43 24.35
CA THR A 96 -6.89 58.88 23.13
C THR A 96 -5.78 59.92 23.43
N VAL A 97 -4.75 60.12 22.58
CA VAL A 97 -4.69 60.94 21.33
C VAL A 97 -3.26 60.72 20.72
N ALA A 98 -2.91 60.75 19.42
CA ALA A 98 -3.42 61.44 18.22
C ALA A 98 -3.13 60.73 16.87
N ALA A 99 -3.61 61.37 15.77
CA ALA A 99 -3.07 61.48 14.38
C ALA A 99 -2.44 60.26 13.65
N LYS A 100 -2.80 59.88 12.40
CA LYS A 100 -3.37 60.62 11.23
C LYS A 100 -4.45 59.81 10.46
N PRO A 101 -5.24 60.41 9.53
CA PRO A 101 -6.52 59.85 9.05
C PRO A 101 -6.56 59.24 7.63
N SER A 102 -7.63 58.50 7.36
CA SER A 102 -8.08 57.96 6.05
C SER A 102 -9.03 58.93 5.31
N PRO A 103 -9.48 58.65 4.05
CA PRO A 103 -10.73 57.90 3.86
C PRO A 103 -10.87 57.05 2.56
N PHE A 104 -12.00 56.34 2.43
CA PHE A 104 -12.41 55.51 1.29
C PHE A 104 -13.36 56.25 0.30
N ARG A 105 -13.45 55.76 -0.96
CA ARG A 105 -14.69 55.38 -1.72
C ARG A 105 -14.92 55.99 -3.14
N ARG A 106 -15.04 55.09 -4.14
CA ARG A 106 -15.73 55.19 -5.48
C ARG A 106 -15.40 56.34 -6.46
N MET A 107 -15.09 56.02 -7.73
CA MET A 107 -15.92 56.26 -8.95
C MET A 107 -15.13 56.02 -10.28
N LYS A 108 -15.89 55.88 -11.39
CA LYS A 108 -15.52 55.73 -12.81
C LYS A 108 -14.40 56.63 -13.37
N GLU A 109 -13.80 56.12 -14.47
CA GLU A 109 -13.19 56.80 -15.63
C GLU A 109 -11.96 57.71 -15.36
N LYS A 110 -10.76 57.36 -15.84
CA LYS A 110 -10.14 57.68 -17.16
C LYS A 110 -9.59 59.13 -17.22
N ILE A 111 -8.58 59.38 -18.08
CA ILE A 111 -8.08 60.72 -18.52
C ILE A 111 -7.16 61.44 -17.47
N PHE A 112 -5.97 62.00 -17.76
CA PHE A 112 -5.22 62.27 -19.00
C PHE A 112 -3.72 62.55 -18.74
N TYR A 113 -2.85 62.20 -19.70
CA TYR A 113 -1.85 63.12 -20.27
C TYR A 113 -1.37 62.57 -21.63
N LYS A 114 -1.25 63.34 -22.71
CA LYS A 114 -2.21 64.34 -23.21
C LYS A 114 -2.20 64.27 -24.74
N ARG A 115 -3.38 64.22 -25.34
CA ARG A 115 -3.60 64.28 -26.79
C ARG A 115 -2.93 65.53 -27.40
N ARG A 116 -2.04 65.34 -28.38
CA ARG A 116 -1.76 66.34 -29.42
C ARG A 116 -2.02 65.71 -30.79
N SER A 117 -2.90 66.36 -31.55
CA SER A 117 -3.19 66.16 -32.97
C SER A 117 -1.91 66.23 -33.83
N SER A 118 -1.82 65.67 -35.04
CA SER A 118 -2.78 64.99 -35.93
C SER A 118 -2.07 64.52 -37.21
N SER A 119 -2.40 63.34 -37.74
CA SER A 119 -2.46 63.02 -39.19
C SER A 119 -2.83 61.54 -39.36
N ALA A 120 -3.24 61.15 -40.57
CA ALA A 120 -3.77 59.83 -40.88
C ALA A 120 -2.69 58.81 -41.32
N SER A 121 -3.14 57.58 -41.60
CA SER A 121 -2.45 56.46 -42.29
C SER A 121 -1.40 55.65 -41.50
N SER A 122 -1.84 54.50 -40.96
CA SER A 122 -1.15 53.19 -40.86
C SER A 122 -1.83 52.35 -39.76
N VAL A 123 -2.81 51.51 -40.13
CA VAL A 123 -3.61 50.71 -39.16
C VAL A 123 -3.12 49.25 -39.06
N SER A 124 -2.24 48.79 -39.96
CA SER A 124 -1.77 47.40 -40.00
C SER A 124 -0.52 47.10 -39.16
N SER A 125 0.22 48.10 -38.67
CA SER A 125 1.41 47.84 -37.82
C SER A 125 1.08 47.73 -36.33
N THR A 126 0.09 48.49 -35.86
CA THR A 126 -0.18 48.64 -34.42
C THR A 126 -0.86 47.43 -33.79
N ALA A 127 -1.53 46.57 -34.56
CA ALA A 127 -2.15 45.35 -34.04
C ALA A 127 -1.09 44.31 -33.63
N ASN A 128 -0.11 44.09 -34.51
CA ASN A 128 0.98 43.13 -34.30
C ASN A 128 1.90 43.54 -33.12
N GLU A 129 2.22 44.83 -32.99
CA GLU A 129 3.00 45.35 -31.86
C GLU A 129 2.29 45.13 -30.50
N ASN A 130 0.96 45.33 -30.44
CA ASN A 130 0.21 45.09 -29.19
C ASN A 130 0.11 43.61 -28.83
N LEU A 131 -0.01 42.71 -29.80
CA LEU A 131 -0.05 41.26 -29.56
C LEU A 131 1.31 40.71 -29.08
N GLN A 132 2.41 41.23 -29.62
CA GLN A 132 3.77 40.89 -29.17
C GLN A 132 4.06 41.39 -27.75
N LEU A 133 3.55 42.57 -27.36
CA LEU A 133 3.65 43.03 -25.97
C LEU A 133 2.87 42.11 -25.01
N ASP A 134 1.62 41.75 -25.31
CA ASP A 134 0.78 40.89 -24.46
C ASP A 134 1.40 39.48 -24.30
N THR A 135 2.01 38.98 -25.37
CA THR A 135 2.77 37.71 -25.40
C THR A 135 4.04 37.77 -24.54
N TYR A 136 4.78 38.89 -24.60
CA TYR A 136 5.97 39.12 -23.78
C TYR A 136 5.62 39.22 -22.29
N ASP A 137 4.65 40.07 -21.94
CA ASP A 137 4.23 40.31 -20.56
C ASP A 137 3.68 39.05 -19.90
N THR A 138 2.89 38.25 -20.62
CA THR A 138 2.37 36.96 -20.14
C THR A 138 3.51 35.98 -19.83
N PHE A 139 4.46 35.80 -20.75
CA PHE A 139 5.59 34.89 -20.53
C PHE A 139 6.51 35.35 -19.39
N VAL A 140 6.80 36.65 -19.31
CA VAL A 140 7.66 37.23 -18.26
C VAL A 140 6.97 37.20 -16.88
N GLY A 141 5.64 37.32 -16.84
CA GLY A 141 4.84 37.14 -15.63
C GLY A 141 5.01 35.76 -15.00
N ASP A 142 4.75 34.69 -15.76
CA ASP A 142 4.91 33.31 -15.28
C ASP A 142 6.37 32.95 -14.98
N LEU A 143 7.32 33.47 -15.78
CA LEU A 143 8.76 33.33 -15.51
C LEU A 143 9.16 33.96 -14.17
N THR A 144 8.52 35.07 -13.79
CA THR A 144 8.75 35.77 -12.52
C THR A 144 8.08 35.07 -11.34
N ALA A 145 6.89 34.49 -11.52
CA ALA A 145 6.25 33.65 -10.51
C ALA A 145 7.11 32.41 -10.18
N GLU A 146 7.66 31.75 -11.20
CA GLU A 146 8.57 30.62 -11.03
C GLU A 146 9.90 31.04 -10.36
N LYS A 147 10.39 32.26 -10.61
CA LYS A 147 11.55 32.83 -9.90
C LYS A 147 11.27 33.02 -8.41
N GLN A 148 10.11 33.59 -8.05
CA GLN A 148 9.71 33.79 -6.66
C GLN A 148 9.55 32.45 -5.91
N LYS A 149 8.96 31.43 -6.55
CA LYS A 149 8.84 30.07 -6.00
C LYS A 149 10.20 29.47 -5.61
N VAL A 150 11.21 29.64 -6.47
CA VAL A 150 12.58 29.15 -6.24
C VAL A 150 13.25 29.90 -5.09
N ASP A 151 13.09 31.22 -5.00
CA ASP A 151 13.67 32.07 -3.95
C ASP A 151 13.06 31.82 -2.57
N ASP A 152 11.74 31.68 -2.48
CA ASP A 152 11.01 31.35 -1.25
C ASP A 152 11.42 29.98 -0.68
N PHE A 153 11.63 28.99 -1.56
CA PHE A 153 12.11 27.67 -1.15
C PHE A 153 13.57 27.73 -0.68
N TYR A 154 14.42 28.47 -1.40
CA TYR A 154 15.83 28.64 -1.05
C TYR A 154 15.98 29.23 0.36
N LYS A 155 15.34 30.38 0.64
CA LYS A 155 15.39 31.07 1.94
C LYS A 155 15.02 30.16 3.12
N ARG A 156 13.94 29.38 2.98
CA ARG A 156 13.47 28.46 4.03
C ARG A 156 14.44 27.30 4.25
N THR A 157 15.04 26.79 3.18
CA THR A 157 15.94 25.64 3.22
C THR A 157 17.32 26.03 3.75
N GLU A 158 17.82 27.20 3.34
CA GLU A 158 19.07 27.77 3.82
C GLU A 158 19.01 28.07 5.32
N ALA A 159 17.99 28.78 5.80
CA ALA A 159 17.82 29.05 7.23
C ALA A 159 17.86 27.76 8.07
N LYS A 160 17.13 26.73 7.64
CA LYS A 160 17.12 25.40 8.27
C LYS A 160 18.50 24.72 8.26
N PHE A 161 19.34 24.96 7.25
CA PHE A 161 20.70 24.40 7.19
C PHE A 161 21.73 25.23 7.96
N TYR A 162 21.54 26.54 8.07
CA TYR A 162 22.38 27.39 8.92
C TYR A 162 22.07 27.18 10.41
N ASP A 163 20.80 26.98 10.80
CA ASP A 163 20.45 26.54 12.16
C ASP A 163 21.17 25.22 12.55
N LYS A 164 21.22 24.24 11.64
CA LYS A 164 22.00 23.00 11.83
C LYS A 164 23.50 23.28 11.92
N PHE A 165 24.02 24.19 11.11
CA PHE A 165 25.43 24.57 11.10
C PHE A 165 25.86 25.18 12.43
N ASP A 166 25.10 26.15 12.94
CA ASP A 166 25.44 26.85 14.18
C ASP A 166 25.28 25.93 15.40
N ALA A 167 24.28 25.02 15.39
CA ALA A 167 24.16 23.95 16.38
C ALA A 167 25.38 23.00 16.35
N LEU A 168 25.85 22.63 15.16
CA LEU A 168 27.02 21.77 14.96
C LEU A 168 28.30 22.47 15.43
N VAL A 169 28.49 23.76 15.13
CA VAL A 169 29.61 24.57 15.66
C VAL A 169 29.59 24.62 17.18
N LYS A 170 28.41 24.80 17.78
CA LYS A 170 28.25 24.79 19.25
C LYS A 170 28.63 23.44 19.87
N ASP A 171 28.32 22.33 19.22
CA ASP A 171 28.71 20.99 19.70
C ASP A 171 30.19 20.66 19.45
N LEU A 172 30.82 21.21 18.41
CA LEU A 172 32.26 21.13 18.18
C LEU A 172 33.06 21.92 19.24
N LYS A 173 32.60 23.13 19.60
CA LYS A 173 33.20 23.94 20.68
C LYS A 173 33.19 23.20 22.02
N LYS A 174 32.08 22.53 22.38
CA LYS A 174 31.97 21.72 23.62
C LYS A 174 32.97 20.55 23.73
N ILE A 175 33.55 20.10 22.62
CA ILE A 175 34.45 18.95 22.56
C ILE A 175 35.92 19.40 22.45
N GLY A 176 36.19 20.72 22.40
CA GLY A 176 37.55 21.26 22.27
C GLY A 176 38.13 21.11 20.86
N VAL A 177 37.31 20.80 19.86
CA VAL A 177 37.74 20.71 18.44
C VAL A 177 37.97 22.11 17.85
N ILE A 178 37.36 23.13 18.45
CA ILE A 178 37.49 24.54 18.10
C ILE A 178 37.89 25.27 19.38
N GLU A 179 38.98 26.02 19.35
CA GLU A 179 39.45 26.83 20.48
C GLU A 179 38.50 27.99 20.79
N TYR A 180 38.59 28.52 22.00
CA TYR A 180 37.86 29.72 22.38
C TYR A 180 38.45 30.94 21.66
N ASP A 181 37.58 31.66 20.97
CA ASP A 181 37.75 32.94 20.28
C ASP A 181 38.86 33.08 19.22
N ILE A 182 38.41 33.14 17.96
CA ILE A 182 38.93 34.09 16.96
C ILE A 182 37.70 34.71 16.28
N ASP A 183 37.64 36.05 16.26
CA ASP A 183 36.59 36.81 15.57
C ASP A 183 36.61 36.62 14.05
N ASP A 184 35.48 36.91 13.39
CA ASP A 184 35.39 37.07 11.94
C ASP A 184 36.33 38.21 11.48
N ASP A 185 37.49 37.88 10.86
CA ASP A 185 37.93 38.47 9.56
C ASP A 185 39.35 38.09 9.09
N THR A 186 40.23 37.51 9.93
CA THR A 186 41.67 37.39 9.57
C THR A 186 42.28 35.99 9.72
N LEU A 187 42.38 35.24 8.61
CA LEU A 187 43.23 34.04 8.53
C LEU A 187 43.64 33.66 7.09
N PHE A 188 44.33 34.57 6.40
CA PHE A 188 45.13 34.29 5.21
C PHE A 188 46.47 35.05 5.25
N ASN A 189 47.49 34.49 5.93
CA ASN A 189 48.92 34.59 5.52
C ASN A 189 49.89 33.87 6.49
N GLU A 190 50.70 32.96 5.92
CA GLU A 190 52.07 32.58 6.32
C GLU A 190 52.33 32.03 7.76
N PRO A 191 53.54 31.52 8.09
CA PRO A 191 53.87 30.13 7.73
C PRO A 191 54.40 29.28 8.92
N ILE A 192 54.69 28.02 8.60
CA ILE A 192 55.11 26.92 9.50
C ILE A 192 56.21 27.33 10.50
N ALA A 193 55.97 27.08 11.79
CA ALA A 193 57.00 27.01 12.84
C ALA A 193 56.74 25.81 13.77
N SER A 194 57.83 25.16 14.20
CA SER A 194 57.84 23.96 15.03
C SER A 194 58.21 24.26 16.49
N THR A 195 57.44 23.75 17.45
CA THR A 195 57.86 23.65 18.87
C THR A 195 57.31 22.38 19.50
N ASN A 196 58.10 21.80 20.41
CA ASN A 196 57.77 20.61 21.19
C ASN A 196 56.96 20.95 22.45
N ASP A 197 56.54 19.85 23.11
CA ASP A 197 56.44 19.66 24.56
C ASP A 197 55.15 19.97 25.33
N GLU A 198 54.85 18.99 26.20
CA GLU A 198 54.09 19.00 27.46
C GLU A 198 52.59 19.38 27.45
N VAL A 199 51.75 18.35 27.56
CA VAL A 199 50.36 18.44 28.04
C VAL A 199 50.32 17.98 29.51
N PRO A 200 49.83 18.78 30.46
CA PRO A 200 49.71 18.37 31.86
C PRO A 200 48.52 17.41 32.07
N PRO A 201 48.60 16.48 33.03
CA PRO A 201 47.46 15.64 33.39
C PRO A 201 46.39 16.46 34.13
N LEU A 202 45.13 16.14 33.87
CA LEU A 202 43.99 16.60 34.65
C LEU A 202 43.26 15.39 35.22
N ASP A 203 43.41 15.21 36.52
CA ASP A 203 42.73 14.19 37.31
C ASP A 203 41.21 14.42 37.29
N LEU A 204 40.46 13.34 37.08
CA LEU A 204 39.13 13.15 37.67
C LEU A 204 39.00 11.67 37.99
N ASP A 205 38.96 11.38 39.28
CA ASP A 205 38.68 10.06 39.83
C ASP A 205 37.29 9.56 39.42
N ASP A 206 37.18 8.26 39.14
CA ASP A 206 36.01 7.45 39.44
C ASP A 206 36.49 5.98 39.45
N ASP A 207 36.48 5.37 40.64
CA ASP A 207 36.86 3.97 40.85
C ASP A 207 35.87 2.99 40.19
N GLU A 208 36.37 1.85 39.68
CA GLU A 208 35.90 0.50 40.09
C GLU A 208 36.60 -0.62 39.26
N ASP A 209 37.30 -1.47 40.01
CA ASP A 209 37.62 -2.90 39.82
C ASP A 209 38.50 -3.42 38.66
N ASP A 210 39.51 -4.18 39.10
CA ASP A 210 40.43 -5.01 38.33
C ASP A 210 39.72 -6.11 37.52
N ASP A 211 40.25 -6.41 36.32
CA ASP A 211 40.42 -7.80 35.87
C ASP A 211 41.55 -7.86 34.81
N GLU A 212 42.75 -8.22 35.27
CA GLU A 212 43.97 -8.32 34.47
C GLU A 212 43.94 -9.61 33.62
N PHE A 213 43.63 -9.50 32.31
CA PHE A 213 43.54 -10.66 31.42
C PHE A 213 44.39 -10.54 30.14
N TYR A 214 45.53 -11.23 30.16
CA TYR A 214 46.45 -11.58 29.07
C TYR A 214 46.37 -10.78 27.75
N ASP A 215 47.32 -9.86 27.61
CA ASP A 215 47.70 -9.20 26.36
C ASP A 215 48.55 -10.14 25.48
N ASP A 216 47.91 -10.89 24.58
CA ASP A 216 48.57 -11.55 23.44
C ASP A 216 47.63 -11.65 22.23
N GLN A 217 47.43 -10.52 21.54
CA GLN A 217 46.91 -10.52 20.17
C GLN A 217 47.27 -9.26 19.38
N SER A 218 48.57 -8.93 19.36
CA SER A 218 49.11 -8.08 18.30
C SER A 218 49.01 -8.83 16.95
N ASN A 219 48.42 -8.18 15.93
CA ASN A 219 48.14 -8.72 14.58
C ASN A 219 46.87 -9.59 14.39
N ILE A 220 45.72 -9.18 14.92
CA ILE A 220 44.44 -9.51 14.27
C ILE A 220 44.15 -8.44 13.20
N GLU A 221 43.82 -8.89 11.99
CA GLU A 221 43.63 -8.03 10.81
C GLU A 221 42.51 -6.98 10.99
N ASP A 222 42.80 -5.73 10.62
CA ASP A 222 41.87 -4.58 10.57
C ASP A 222 40.64 -4.76 9.63
N ASN A 223 40.47 -5.95 9.04
CA ASN A 223 39.39 -6.31 8.12
C ASN A 223 38.15 -6.88 8.84
N THR A 224 38.04 -6.70 10.16
CA THR A 224 36.97 -7.24 11.00
C THR A 224 35.96 -6.16 11.42
N ALA A 225 34.67 -6.44 11.26
CA ALA A 225 33.58 -5.51 11.64
C ALA A 225 33.25 -5.48 13.14
N LEU A 226 34.12 -6.05 14.00
CA LEU A 226 33.97 -6.05 15.45
C LEU A 226 34.72 -4.85 16.03
N LEU A 227 34.04 -4.06 16.85
CA LEU A 227 34.61 -2.86 17.47
C LEU A 227 35.44 -3.26 18.71
N HIS A 228 36.71 -2.85 18.76
CA HIS A 228 37.58 -3.07 19.91
C HIS A 228 37.19 -2.20 21.11
N HIS A 229 37.64 -2.55 22.32
CA HIS A 229 37.30 -1.83 23.56
C HIS A 229 37.72 -0.35 23.53
N SER A 230 38.84 -0.03 22.86
CA SER A 230 39.27 1.36 22.60
C SER A 230 38.29 2.17 21.73
N GLN A 231 37.55 1.50 20.84
CA GLN A 231 36.51 2.10 19.99
C GLN A 231 35.15 2.22 20.70
N TYR A 232 34.98 1.54 21.86
CA TYR A 232 33.80 1.70 22.73
C TYR A 232 33.82 3.00 23.56
N ASN A 233 34.95 3.71 23.60
CA ASN A 233 35.10 4.96 24.35
C ASN A 233 34.03 6.01 23.94
N ILE A 234 33.31 6.56 24.93
CA ILE A 234 32.24 7.55 24.75
C ILE A 234 32.74 8.79 23.97
N LYS A 235 34.01 9.19 24.14
CA LYS A 235 34.64 10.28 23.36
C LYS A 235 34.74 9.91 21.87
N SER A 236 35.10 8.66 21.55
CA SER A 236 35.18 8.14 20.17
C SER A 236 33.80 8.07 19.50
N GLN A 237 32.78 7.58 20.22
CA GLN A 237 31.41 7.54 19.71
C GLN A 237 30.86 8.94 19.42
N LYS A 238 31.08 9.92 20.31
CA LYS A 238 30.73 11.33 20.05
C LYS A 238 31.47 11.87 18.83
N LYS A 239 32.79 11.66 18.72
CA LYS A 239 33.62 12.05 17.58
C LYS A 239 33.09 11.46 16.26
N SER A 240 32.69 10.19 16.24
CA SER A 240 32.07 9.53 15.08
C SER A 240 30.68 10.09 14.72
N LEU A 241 29.85 10.45 15.71
CA LEU A 241 28.55 11.08 15.46
C LEU A 241 28.72 12.47 14.85
N LEU A 242 29.64 13.30 15.36
CA LEU A 242 29.93 14.60 14.76
C LEU A 242 30.58 14.48 13.37
N LYS A 243 31.48 13.50 13.13
CA LYS A 243 31.99 13.18 11.78
C LYS A 243 30.82 12.97 10.82
N LYS A 244 29.81 12.17 11.21
CA LYS A 244 28.62 11.90 10.39
C LYS A 244 27.73 13.14 10.20
N SER A 245 27.54 13.95 11.24
CA SER A 245 26.78 15.20 11.13
C SER A 245 27.42 16.21 10.17
N ILE A 246 28.76 16.31 10.16
CA ILE A 246 29.48 17.14 9.18
C ILE A 246 29.29 16.61 7.76
N VAL A 247 29.43 15.30 7.53
CA VAL A 247 29.23 14.70 6.19
C VAL A 247 27.81 14.98 5.68
N ASN A 248 26.79 14.77 6.51
CA ASN A 248 25.40 15.02 6.13
C ASN A 248 25.17 16.51 5.82
N LEU A 249 25.66 17.43 6.66
CA LEU A 249 25.47 18.87 6.44
C LEU A 249 26.27 19.39 5.24
N TYR A 250 27.43 18.80 4.95
CA TYR A 250 28.20 19.07 3.73
C TYR A 250 27.41 18.67 2.48
N ILE A 251 26.73 17.52 2.52
CA ILE A 251 25.85 17.06 1.44
C ILE A 251 24.66 18.01 1.29
N ASP A 252 23.95 18.34 2.37
CA ASP A 252 22.81 19.28 2.39
C ASP A 252 23.18 20.62 1.72
N LEU A 253 24.30 21.25 2.10
CA LEU A 253 24.74 22.53 1.53
C LEU A 253 25.22 22.40 0.07
N CYS A 254 25.86 21.29 -0.31
CA CYS A 254 26.28 21.05 -1.69
C CYS A 254 25.09 20.77 -2.63
N GLN A 255 24.04 20.12 -2.12
CA GLN A 255 22.75 19.97 -2.81
C GLN A 255 22.05 21.32 -2.96
N LEU A 256 22.03 22.15 -1.92
CA LEU A 256 21.47 23.51 -1.96
C LEU A 256 22.17 24.41 -2.98
N LYS A 257 23.51 24.33 -3.07
CA LYS A 257 24.27 24.99 -4.14
C LYS A 257 23.87 24.48 -5.53
N SER A 258 23.77 23.16 -5.69
CA SER A 258 23.35 22.53 -6.95
C SER A 258 21.94 22.95 -7.38
N PHE A 259 21.04 23.21 -6.42
CA PHE A 259 19.69 23.72 -6.66
C PHE A 259 19.70 25.11 -7.32
N ILE A 260 20.54 26.05 -6.85
CA ILE A 260 20.70 27.37 -7.50
C ILE A 260 21.22 27.20 -8.94
N GLU A 261 22.30 26.43 -9.11
CA GLU A 261 22.97 26.25 -10.41
C GLU A 261 22.02 25.63 -11.46
N LEU A 262 21.27 24.59 -11.08
CA LEU A 262 20.28 23.93 -11.95
C LEU A 262 19.14 24.87 -12.34
N ASN A 263 18.60 25.66 -11.42
CA ASN A 263 17.55 26.62 -11.72
C ASN A 263 18.07 27.77 -12.61
N ARG A 264 19.29 28.30 -12.38
CA ARG A 264 19.92 29.31 -13.26
C ARG A 264 20.08 28.79 -14.70
N ILE A 265 20.53 27.54 -14.85
CA ILE A 265 20.61 26.85 -16.16
C ILE A 265 19.22 26.66 -16.77
N GLY A 266 18.20 26.40 -15.95
CA GLY A 266 16.80 26.34 -16.35
C GLY A 266 16.31 27.65 -16.96
N PHE A 267 16.40 28.76 -16.21
CA PHE A 267 15.99 30.09 -16.65
C PHE A 267 16.70 30.52 -17.94
N ALA A 268 17.99 30.26 -18.05
CA ALA A 268 18.77 30.53 -19.27
C ALA A 268 18.35 29.67 -20.50
N LYS A 269 17.76 28.49 -20.28
CA LYS A 269 17.31 27.59 -21.36
C LYS A 269 15.84 27.77 -21.75
N ILE A 270 15.01 28.32 -20.88
CA ILE A 270 13.60 28.61 -21.23
C ILE A 270 13.49 29.93 -21.98
N THR A 271 14.23 30.97 -21.59
CA THR A 271 14.36 32.23 -22.36
C THR A 271 14.98 32.00 -23.74
N LYS A 272 16.04 31.19 -23.85
CA LYS A 272 16.58 30.73 -25.14
C LYS A 272 15.57 29.94 -25.99
N LYS A 273 14.48 29.43 -25.40
CA LYS A 273 13.43 28.69 -26.09
C LYS A 273 12.26 29.59 -26.48
N SER A 274 11.88 30.60 -25.69
CA SER A 274 10.93 31.64 -26.10
C SER A 274 11.49 32.46 -27.26
N ASP A 275 12.73 32.95 -27.17
CA ASP A 275 13.38 33.76 -28.22
C ASP A 275 13.44 33.04 -29.58
N LYS A 276 13.55 31.70 -29.56
CA LYS A 276 13.59 30.86 -30.75
C LYS A 276 12.22 30.50 -31.35
N VAL A 277 11.14 30.79 -30.64
CA VAL A 277 9.78 30.32 -30.97
C VAL A 277 8.82 31.47 -31.19
N LEU A 278 8.94 32.51 -30.36
CA LEU A 278 8.15 33.75 -30.36
C LEU A 278 8.96 34.95 -30.90
N HIS A 279 10.18 34.70 -31.43
CA HIS A 279 11.08 35.72 -31.99
C HIS A 279 11.45 36.91 -31.06
N LEU A 280 11.31 36.72 -29.75
CA LEU A 280 11.67 37.69 -28.70
C LEU A 280 13.18 37.76 -28.42
N ASN A 281 13.62 38.77 -27.64
CA ASN A 281 15.01 38.95 -27.17
C ASN A 281 15.16 38.75 -25.64
N THR A 282 14.27 37.98 -25.01
CA THR A 282 14.16 37.82 -23.55
C THR A 282 15.46 37.38 -22.89
N ARG A 283 16.26 36.51 -23.53
CA ARG A 283 17.52 36.03 -22.96
C ARG A 283 18.55 37.16 -22.84
N THR A 284 18.73 37.93 -23.90
CA THR A 284 19.72 39.03 -23.94
C THR A 284 19.32 40.12 -22.96
N GLU A 285 18.03 40.45 -22.90
CA GLU A 285 17.48 41.52 -22.08
C GLU A 285 17.42 41.18 -20.59
N LEU A 286 17.06 39.94 -20.22
CA LEU A 286 16.82 39.56 -18.81
C LEU A 286 17.98 38.76 -18.19
N ILE A 287 18.55 37.81 -18.93
CA ILE A 287 19.53 36.85 -18.40
C ILE A 287 20.97 37.34 -18.60
N GLU A 288 21.31 37.88 -19.78
CA GLU A 288 22.68 38.31 -20.10
C GLU A 288 22.99 39.73 -19.58
N SER A 289 21.96 40.54 -19.29
CA SER A 289 22.07 41.80 -18.52
C SER A 289 22.20 41.59 -16.99
N GLU A 290 21.99 40.35 -16.54
CA GLU A 290 21.80 39.90 -15.15
C GLU A 290 20.69 40.62 -14.36
N GLN A 291 19.91 41.52 -14.96
CA GLN A 291 18.88 42.30 -14.26
C GLN A 291 17.80 41.42 -13.62
N PHE A 292 17.44 40.30 -14.26
CA PHE A 292 16.42 39.37 -13.77
C PHE A 292 16.75 38.69 -12.43
N PHE A 293 18.02 38.66 -12.04
CA PHE A 293 18.48 38.00 -10.82
C PHE A 293 18.83 38.98 -9.68
N LYS A 294 19.00 40.28 -9.95
CA LYS A 294 19.47 41.28 -8.96
C LYS A 294 18.51 41.48 -7.78
N ASP A 295 17.22 41.33 -8.04
CA ASP A 295 16.13 41.45 -7.07
C ASP A 295 15.90 40.16 -6.23
N THR A 296 16.65 39.10 -6.51
CA THR A 296 16.36 37.75 -6.00
C THR A 296 17.52 37.20 -5.17
N TYR A 297 17.27 37.02 -3.87
CA TYR A 297 18.29 36.69 -2.86
C TYR A 297 19.07 35.40 -3.17
N ALA A 298 18.39 34.36 -3.63
CA ALA A 298 18.98 33.07 -3.98
C ALA A 298 20.02 33.12 -5.13
N PHE A 299 20.08 34.21 -5.90
CA PHE A 299 21.00 34.37 -7.03
C PHE A 299 22.02 35.50 -6.85
N GLN A 300 22.06 36.15 -5.68
CA GLN A 300 23.05 37.18 -5.36
C GLN A 300 24.44 36.57 -5.14
N ALA A 301 25.49 37.29 -5.57
CA ALA A 301 26.87 36.84 -5.43
C ALA A 301 27.25 36.64 -3.96
N GLU A 302 26.87 37.59 -3.09
CA GLU A 302 27.09 37.56 -1.64
C GLU A 302 26.54 36.28 -1.00
N THR A 303 25.31 35.88 -1.34
CA THR A 303 24.67 34.63 -0.86
C THR A 303 25.45 33.39 -1.28
N ILE A 304 25.94 33.35 -2.53
CA ILE A 304 26.72 32.23 -3.06
C ILE A 304 28.11 32.17 -2.41
N GLU A 305 28.74 33.32 -2.13
CA GLU A 305 30.01 33.41 -1.42
C GLU A 305 29.88 32.96 0.04
N LEU A 306 28.83 33.39 0.74
CA LEU A 306 28.51 32.93 2.10
C LEU A 306 28.32 31.40 2.17
N LEU A 307 27.55 30.84 1.24
CA LEU A 307 27.35 29.39 1.12
C LEU A 307 28.67 28.64 0.86
N ASN A 308 29.52 29.16 -0.04
CA ASN A 308 30.85 28.59 -0.31
C ASN A 308 31.78 28.70 0.91
N SER A 309 31.68 29.76 1.71
CA SER A 309 32.43 29.94 2.96
C SER A 309 32.01 28.88 3.99
N LYS A 310 30.72 28.72 4.26
CA LYS A 310 30.18 27.69 5.17
C LYS A 310 30.55 26.26 4.72
N ILE A 311 30.47 25.95 3.43
CA ILE A 311 30.93 24.67 2.87
C ILE A 311 32.44 24.47 3.13
N SER A 312 33.25 25.52 3.01
CA SER A 312 34.70 25.46 3.27
C SER A 312 35.00 25.26 4.77
N GLN A 313 34.25 25.92 5.66
CA GLN A 313 34.35 25.71 7.11
C GLN A 313 34.05 24.24 7.50
N LEU A 314 33.06 23.58 6.87
CA LEU A 314 32.80 22.16 7.11
C LEU A 314 33.97 21.25 6.71
N VAL A 315 34.69 21.57 5.62
CA VAL A 315 35.90 20.82 5.23
C VAL A 315 37.00 20.97 6.28
N THR A 316 37.17 22.17 6.84
CA THR A 316 38.14 22.42 7.93
C THR A 316 37.75 21.70 9.21
N PHE A 317 36.48 21.73 9.62
CA PHE A 317 36.00 20.98 10.80
C PHE A 317 36.14 19.47 10.61
N TYR A 318 35.94 18.97 9.39
CA TYR A 318 36.15 17.57 9.06
C TYR A 318 37.61 17.15 9.21
N ALA A 319 38.55 17.93 8.64
CA ALA A 319 39.99 17.69 8.76
C ALA A 319 40.46 17.70 10.23
N ARG A 320 39.85 18.54 11.07
CA ARG A 320 40.14 18.63 12.51
C ARG A 320 39.55 17.45 13.30
N ILE A 321 38.39 16.90 12.89
CA ILE A 321 37.82 15.67 13.49
C ILE A 321 38.51 14.40 13.01
N THR A 322 39.10 14.36 11.81
CA THR A 322 39.83 13.19 11.33
C THR A 322 41.31 13.18 11.74
N ASP A 323 41.74 14.10 12.61
CA ASP A 323 43.12 14.27 13.06
C ASP A 323 44.12 14.47 11.88
N GLN A 324 43.66 15.12 10.81
CA GLN A 324 44.41 15.39 9.58
C GLN A 324 44.44 16.91 9.23
N PRO A 325 44.80 17.82 10.16
CA PRO A 325 44.71 19.27 9.94
C PRO A 325 45.59 19.77 8.79
N HIS A 326 46.73 19.12 8.55
CA HIS A 326 47.66 19.49 7.47
C HIS A 326 47.22 19.03 6.07
N ASN A 327 46.15 18.23 5.94
CA ASN A 327 45.73 17.65 4.66
C ASN A 327 44.25 17.95 4.32
N ILE A 328 43.93 19.24 4.28
CA ILE A 328 42.61 19.77 3.88
C ILE A 328 42.20 19.26 2.49
N SER A 329 43.15 19.11 1.57
CA SER A 329 42.92 18.58 0.22
C SER A 329 42.37 17.15 0.23
N HIS A 330 42.95 16.25 1.05
CA HIS A 330 42.45 14.88 1.21
C HIS A 330 41.06 14.87 1.86
N SER A 331 40.85 15.65 2.93
CA SER A 331 39.54 15.79 3.59
C SER A 331 38.45 16.26 2.63
N LYS A 332 38.77 17.20 1.74
CA LYS A 332 37.88 17.67 0.67
C LYS A 332 37.58 16.60 -0.37
N GLN A 333 38.52 15.70 -0.64
CA GLN A 333 38.34 14.57 -1.56
C GLN A 333 37.48 13.45 -0.93
N GLU A 334 37.67 13.15 0.36
CA GLU A 334 36.84 12.19 1.11
C GLU A 334 35.38 12.68 1.19
N LEU A 335 35.16 13.95 1.56
CA LEU A 335 33.82 14.59 1.55
C LEU A 335 33.16 14.59 0.17
N LYS A 336 33.94 14.84 -0.89
CA LYS A 336 33.45 14.70 -2.28
C LYS A 336 33.10 13.26 -2.65
N SER A 337 33.79 12.26 -2.10
CA SER A 337 33.43 10.85 -2.30
C SER A 337 32.09 10.53 -1.65
N TYR A 338 31.87 10.94 -0.40
CA TYR A 338 30.57 10.76 0.26
C TYR A 338 29.43 11.47 -0.49
N LEU A 339 29.67 12.70 -0.97
CA LEU A 339 28.71 13.42 -1.82
C LEU A 339 28.44 12.69 -3.14
N HIS A 340 29.48 12.16 -3.79
CA HIS A 340 29.34 11.38 -5.02
C HIS A 340 28.52 10.11 -4.79
N ASP A 341 28.81 9.36 -3.73
CA ASP A 341 28.12 8.11 -3.41
C ASP A 341 26.66 8.36 -2.99
N HIS A 342 26.39 9.46 -2.26
CA HIS A 342 25.03 9.93 -1.97
C HIS A 342 24.27 10.26 -3.25
N ILE A 343 24.86 11.05 -4.15
CA ILE A 343 24.26 11.42 -5.44
C ILE A 343 24.05 10.18 -6.32
N VAL A 344 24.97 9.22 -6.34
CA VAL A 344 24.82 7.95 -7.07
C VAL A 344 23.70 7.11 -6.48
N TRP A 345 23.55 7.07 -5.16
CA TRP A 345 22.45 6.39 -4.48
C TRP A 345 21.09 7.05 -4.76
N GLU A 346 20.99 8.38 -4.62
CA GLU A 346 19.79 9.16 -4.94
C GLU A 346 19.40 9.02 -6.41
N ARG A 347 20.37 9.11 -7.33
CA ARG A 347 20.15 8.89 -8.77
C ARG A 347 19.79 7.45 -9.08
N SER A 348 20.34 6.46 -8.39
CA SER A 348 19.93 5.06 -8.52
C SER A 348 18.46 4.90 -8.11
N ASN A 349 18.03 5.56 -7.03
CA ASN A 349 16.65 5.49 -6.56
C ASN A 349 15.68 6.28 -7.44
N THR A 350 16.00 7.52 -7.86
CA THR A 350 15.17 8.28 -8.81
C THR A 350 15.19 7.71 -10.22
N TRP A 351 16.24 6.99 -10.64
CA TRP A 351 16.24 6.24 -11.89
C TRP A 351 15.39 4.98 -11.79
N LYS A 352 15.42 4.25 -10.65
CA LYS A 352 14.46 3.19 -10.34
C LYS A 352 13.02 3.70 -10.27
N ASP A 353 12.81 4.95 -9.86
CA ASP A 353 11.49 5.59 -9.79
C ASP A 353 11.01 6.09 -11.18
N MET A 354 11.89 6.72 -11.98
CA MET A 354 11.61 7.04 -13.40
C MET A 354 11.37 5.80 -14.26
N LEU A 355 12.07 4.70 -13.97
CA LEU A 355 11.81 3.37 -14.55
C LEU A 355 10.70 2.61 -13.79
N GLY A 356 10.13 3.22 -12.74
CA GLY A 356 9.15 2.68 -11.78
C GLY A 356 9.29 1.20 -11.44
N LEU A 357 10.53 0.77 -11.23
CA LEU A 357 10.88 -0.42 -10.48
C LEU A 357 10.46 -0.27 -9.00
N LEU A 358 10.19 0.96 -8.55
CA LEU A 358 9.53 1.26 -7.27
C LEU A 358 7.99 1.28 -7.40
N SER A 359 7.41 1.85 -8.47
CA SER A 359 5.96 1.73 -8.71
C SER A 359 5.51 0.28 -8.95
N GLN A 360 6.43 -0.63 -9.30
CA GLN A 360 6.17 -2.07 -9.36
C GLN A 360 5.75 -2.71 -8.03
N ALA A 361 5.99 -2.06 -6.89
CA ALA A 361 5.43 -2.50 -5.61
C ALA A 361 3.92 -2.25 -5.50
N ASP A 362 3.39 -1.26 -6.24
CA ASP A 362 1.97 -0.89 -6.39
C ASP A 362 1.57 -0.86 -7.89
N GLU A 363 1.74 -2.02 -8.55
CA GLU A 363 1.44 -2.30 -9.98
C GLU A 363 2.50 -1.92 -11.05
N LEU A 364 3.22 -2.97 -11.51
CA LEU A 364 3.58 -3.26 -12.92
C LEU A 364 4.13 -2.14 -13.85
N THR A 365 5.47 -2.08 -13.96
CA THR A 365 6.30 -1.64 -15.12
C THR A 365 5.89 -0.35 -15.88
N PRO A 366 6.57 0.78 -15.64
CA PRO A 366 6.49 1.95 -16.50
C PRO A 366 7.67 2.05 -17.48
N LYS A 367 7.54 1.35 -18.61
CA LYS A 367 8.24 1.69 -19.87
C LYS A 367 7.32 2.34 -20.91
N GLU A 368 6.13 2.78 -20.51
CA GLU A 368 5.03 3.14 -21.41
C GLU A 368 4.60 4.63 -21.36
N THR A 369 5.42 5.55 -20.85
CA THR A 369 5.01 6.96 -20.69
C THR A 369 4.72 7.67 -22.03
N GLU A 370 5.34 7.24 -23.13
CA GLU A 370 5.03 7.72 -24.49
C GLU A 370 3.93 6.88 -25.20
N TYR A 371 3.68 5.66 -24.71
CA TYR A 371 2.61 4.77 -25.19
C TYR A 371 1.24 5.14 -24.58
N ASN A 372 1.23 5.70 -23.37
CA ASN A 372 0.01 5.93 -22.58
C ASN A 372 -0.92 7.03 -23.13
N ALA A 373 -0.44 8.00 -23.91
CA ALA A 373 -1.32 8.95 -24.59
C ALA A 373 -2.21 8.22 -25.62
N ASN A 374 -1.60 7.37 -26.45
CA ASN A 374 -2.33 6.51 -27.40
C ASN A 374 -3.11 5.39 -26.70
N LYS A 375 -2.71 4.95 -25.49
CA LYS A 375 -3.45 3.96 -24.69
C LYS A 375 -4.67 4.53 -23.96
N LEU A 376 -4.70 5.84 -23.70
CA LEU A 376 -5.88 6.53 -23.16
C LEU A 376 -6.96 6.73 -24.24
N VAL A 377 -6.56 7.04 -25.48
CA VAL A 377 -7.44 6.99 -26.66
C VAL A 377 -7.84 5.53 -26.95
N GLY A 378 -6.85 4.64 -27.00
CA GLY A 378 -7.01 3.20 -27.26
C GLY A 378 -7.78 2.41 -26.20
N LYS A 379 -8.03 2.98 -25.00
CA LYS A 379 -8.93 2.40 -23.99
C LYS A 379 -10.41 2.50 -24.41
N LEU A 380 -10.74 3.42 -25.32
CA LEU A 380 -12.06 3.59 -25.92
C LEU A 380 -12.16 2.91 -27.30
N ASP A 381 -11.04 2.76 -28.02
CA ASP A 381 -10.99 2.03 -29.28
C ASP A 381 -11.13 0.51 -29.07
N LEU A 382 -12.36 0.03 -29.22
CA LEU A 382 -12.61 -1.40 -29.38
C LEU A 382 -11.92 -1.89 -30.66
N GLU A 383 -11.01 -2.85 -30.56
CA GLU A 383 -10.53 -3.57 -31.74
C GLU A 383 -11.67 -4.44 -32.31
N TYR A 384 -11.84 -4.45 -33.63
CA TYR A 384 -12.88 -5.24 -34.31
C TYR A 384 -12.29 -6.29 -35.27
N TYR A 385 -12.88 -7.48 -35.31
CA TYR A 385 -12.82 -8.34 -36.49
C TYR A 385 -13.76 -7.77 -37.55
N ARG A 386 -13.24 -7.47 -38.75
CA ARG A 386 -14.01 -6.93 -39.89
C ARG A 386 -14.18 -8.02 -40.94
N TRP A 387 -15.42 -8.42 -41.23
CA TRP A 387 -15.76 -9.34 -42.32
C TRP A 387 -16.49 -8.56 -43.43
N PRO A 388 -16.00 -8.54 -44.68
CA PRO A 388 -16.69 -7.89 -45.80
C PRO A 388 -17.91 -8.71 -46.24
N LEU A 389 -19.10 -8.09 -46.26
CA LEU A 389 -20.32 -8.75 -46.71
C LEU A 389 -20.31 -8.90 -48.24
N PRO A 390 -20.70 -10.07 -48.80
CA PRO A 390 -20.72 -10.27 -50.25
C PRO A 390 -21.81 -9.45 -50.98
N ARG A 391 -22.77 -8.85 -50.24
CA ARG A 391 -23.71 -7.84 -50.72
C ARG A 391 -23.95 -6.80 -49.61
N PRO A 392 -23.89 -5.49 -49.89
CA PRO A 392 -24.16 -4.46 -48.89
C PRO A 392 -25.65 -4.38 -48.55
N ILE A 393 -25.97 -4.23 -47.26
CA ILE A 393 -27.34 -4.03 -46.79
C ILE A 393 -27.58 -2.52 -46.67
N ASN A 394 -28.45 -1.99 -47.54
CA ASN A 394 -28.83 -0.58 -47.54
C ASN A 394 -30.06 -0.35 -46.65
N LEU A 395 -29.84 0.23 -45.47
CA LEU A 395 -30.90 0.80 -44.64
C LEU A 395 -31.06 2.29 -44.96
N LYS A 396 -32.25 2.87 -44.73
CA LYS A 396 -32.61 4.24 -45.14
C LYS A 396 -31.66 5.36 -44.70
N PHE A 397 -30.79 5.11 -43.71
CA PHE A 397 -29.82 6.09 -43.19
C PHE A 397 -28.38 5.57 -43.09
N THR A 398 -28.10 4.30 -43.43
CA THR A 398 -26.75 3.70 -43.37
C THR A 398 -26.60 2.51 -44.33
N SER A 399 -25.47 2.42 -45.02
CA SER A 399 -25.08 1.24 -45.83
C SER A 399 -24.04 0.42 -45.05
N ILE A 400 -24.39 -0.81 -44.65
CA ILE A 400 -23.48 -1.68 -43.89
C ILE A 400 -22.73 -2.57 -44.86
N ASN A 401 -21.47 -2.20 -45.14
CA ASN A 401 -20.60 -2.93 -46.08
C ASN A 401 -19.73 -4.00 -45.39
N ASN A 402 -19.44 -3.82 -44.10
CA ASN A 402 -18.62 -4.73 -43.29
C ASN A 402 -19.34 -5.06 -41.98
N VAL A 403 -19.34 -6.33 -41.56
CA VAL A 403 -19.69 -6.71 -40.19
C VAL A 403 -18.44 -6.50 -39.32
N ALA A 404 -18.55 -5.64 -38.31
CA ALA A 404 -17.49 -5.39 -37.33
C ALA A 404 -17.89 -5.98 -35.97
N LEU A 405 -17.19 -7.03 -35.52
CA LEU A 405 -17.41 -7.64 -34.21
C LEU A 405 -16.28 -7.29 -33.24
N PRO A 406 -16.55 -6.71 -32.05
CA PRO A 406 -15.51 -6.40 -31.07
C PRO A 406 -14.72 -7.64 -30.65
N LYS A 407 -13.39 -7.56 -30.68
CA LYS A 407 -12.48 -8.64 -30.25
C LYS A 407 -12.62 -9.00 -28.77
N LEU A 408 -13.19 -8.10 -27.96
CA LEU A 408 -13.54 -8.32 -26.55
C LEU A 408 -14.29 -9.65 -26.34
N PHE A 409 -15.23 -9.95 -27.24
CA PHE A 409 -16.07 -11.15 -27.21
C PHE A 409 -15.32 -12.44 -27.62
N PHE A 410 -14.13 -12.35 -28.22
CA PHE A 410 -13.37 -13.50 -28.72
C PHE A 410 -12.09 -13.79 -27.90
N THR A 411 -12.03 -13.28 -26.66
CA THR A 411 -10.94 -13.55 -25.73
C THR A 411 -11.08 -14.93 -25.06
N LYS A 412 -9.97 -15.53 -24.59
CA LYS A 412 -10.00 -16.79 -23.82
C LYS A 412 -10.91 -16.71 -22.58
N LYS A 413 -11.04 -15.53 -21.96
CA LYS A 413 -11.99 -15.30 -20.86
C LYS A 413 -13.43 -15.27 -21.34
N ALA A 414 -13.73 -14.60 -22.46
CA ALA A 414 -15.06 -14.61 -23.05
C ALA A 414 -15.53 -16.03 -23.42
N TYR A 415 -14.67 -16.86 -24.01
CA TYR A 415 -15.00 -18.27 -24.28
C TYR A 415 -15.33 -19.08 -23.01
N LYS A 416 -14.59 -18.89 -21.91
CA LYS A 416 -14.95 -19.49 -20.61
C LYS A 416 -16.34 -19.03 -20.14
N ILE A 417 -16.61 -17.72 -20.22
CA ILE A 417 -17.90 -17.14 -19.80
C ILE A 417 -19.04 -17.67 -20.68
N TYR A 418 -18.88 -17.73 -22.00
CA TYR A 418 -19.89 -18.29 -22.90
C TYR A 418 -20.16 -19.77 -22.65
N PHE A 419 -19.12 -20.56 -22.39
CA PHE A 419 -19.29 -21.96 -22.00
C PHE A 419 -20.11 -22.08 -20.71
N ILE A 420 -19.80 -21.29 -19.68
CA ILE A 420 -20.54 -21.29 -18.41
C ILE A 420 -22.00 -20.82 -18.59
N ILE A 421 -22.23 -19.76 -19.37
CA ILE A 421 -23.59 -19.27 -19.67
C ILE A 421 -24.39 -20.34 -20.44
N LEU A 422 -23.77 -21.02 -21.41
CA LEU A 422 -24.39 -22.10 -22.17
C LEU A 422 -24.74 -23.29 -21.26
N VAL A 423 -23.82 -23.75 -20.42
CA VAL A 423 -24.07 -24.83 -19.47
C VAL A 423 -25.16 -24.45 -18.45
N THR A 424 -25.13 -23.22 -17.94
CA THR A 424 -26.15 -22.71 -17.00
C THR A 424 -27.52 -22.61 -17.66
N GLY A 425 -27.59 -22.12 -18.90
CA GLY A 425 -28.83 -22.01 -19.68
C GLY A 425 -29.41 -23.37 -20.06
N LEU A 426 -28.57 -24.35 -20.43
CA LEU A 426 -28.97 -25.73 -20.64
C LEU A 426 -29.51 -26.35 -19.33
N LEU A 427 -28.80 -26.17 -18.22
CA LEU A 427 -29.26 -26.63 -16.92
C LEU A 427 -30.63 -26.05 -16.60
N LEU A 428 -30.82 -24.73 -16.64
CA LEU A 428 -32.10 -24.04 -16.38
C LEU A 428 -33.31 -24.56 -17.20
N GLY A 429 -33.08 -25.24 -18.32
CA GLY A 429 -34.11 -25.89 -19.14
C GLY A 429 -34.39 -27.36 -18.80
N ILE A 430 -33.45 -28.07 -18.17
CA ILE A 430 -33.56 -29.51 -17.87
C ILE A 430 -34.19 -29.71 -16.49
N LYS A 431 -35.37 -30.33 -16.42
CA LYS A 431 -36.04 -30.67 -15.16
C LYS A 431 -35.27 -31.77 -14.38
N THR A 432 -34.24 -31.40 -13.62
CA THR A 432 -33.46 -32.34 -12.79
C THR A 432 -34.12 -32.66 -11.44
N PHE A 433 -34.96 -31.77 -10.92
CA PHE A 433 -35.68 -31.96 -9.65
C PHE A 433 -37.18 -31.66 -9.83
N ASN A 434 -38.01 -32.26 -8.98
CA ASN A 434 -39.47 -32.06 -8.99
C ASN A 434 -39.89 -30.61 -8.67
N ASP A 435 -39.02 -29.87 -7.98
CA ASP A 435 -39.24 -28.49 -7.56
C ASP A 435 -38.45 -27.51 -8.44
N ALA A 436 -39.16 -26.56 -9.05
CA ALA A 436 -38.58 -25.56 -9.93
C ALA A 436 -37.56 -24.64 -9.24
N ALA A 437 -37.71 -24.35 -7.96
CA ALA A 437 -36.76 -23.51 -7.21
C ALA A 437 -35.46 -24.27 -6.90
N GLN A 438 -35.57 -25.55 -6.51
CA GLN A 438 -34.40 -26.42 -6.29
C GLN A 438 -33.59 -26.61 -7.58
N HIS A 439 -34.29 -26.84 -8.69
CA HIS A 439 -33.68 -26.96 -10.00
C HIS A 439 -32.90 -25.70 -10.40
N ARG A 440 -33.53 -24.51 -10.31
CA ARG A 440 -32.86 -23.23 -10.60
C ARG A 440 -31.73 -22.92 -9.64
N CYS A 441 -31.83 -23.36 -8.39
CA CYS A 441 -30.74 -23.29 -7.42
C CYS A 441 -29.55 -24.17 -7.82
N MET A 442 -29.77 -25.35 -8.38
CA MET A 442 -28.67 -26.20 -8.86
C MET A 442 -27.93 -25.52 -10.02
N ALA A 443 -28.66 -24.90 -10.96
CA ALA A 443 -28.05 -24.11 -12.03
C ALA A 443 -27.28 -22.88 -11.51
N LEU A 444 -27.78 -22.22 -10.45
CA LEU A 444 -27.05 -21.15 -9.74
C LEU A 444 -25.73 -21.66 -9.15
N VAL A 445 -25.77 -22.74 -8.38
CA VAL A 445 -24.59 -23.31 -7.69
C VAL A 445 -23.54 -23.76 -8.71
N GLU A 446 -23.95 -24.45 -9.78
CA GLU A 446 -23.04 -24.89 -10.84
C GLU A 446 -22.38 -23.70 -11.58
N CYS A 447 -23.17 -22.67 -11.92
CA CYS A 447 -22.67 -21.44 -12.54
C CYS A 447 -21.59 -20.77 -11.68
N VAL A 448 -21.87 -20.59 -10.38
CA VAL A 448 -20.95 -19.96 -9.43
C VAL A 448 -19.72 -20.84 -9.19
N ALA A 449 -19.89 -22.15 -9.09
CA ALA A 449 -18.79 -23.11 -8.94
C ALA A 449 -17.84 -23.07 -10.15
N PHE A 450 -18.35 -23.07 -11.38
CA PHE A 450 -17.50 -22.93 -12.57
C PHE A 450 -16.87 -21.54 -12.68
N LEU A 451 -17.55 -20.46 -12.30
CA LEU A 451 -16.97 -19.11 -12.31
C LEU A 451 -15.79 -18.99 -11.34
N TRP A 452 -15.91 -19.57 -10.13
CA TRP A 452 -14.82 -19.60 -9.16
C TRP A 452 -13.70 -20.58 -9.57
N ALA A 453 -14.03 -21.81 -9.97
CA ALA A 453 -13.03 -22.82 -10.33
C ALA A 453 -12.24 -22.50 -11.62
N SER A 454 -12.84 -21.76 -12.57
CA SER A 454 -12.18 -21.38 -13.81
C SER A 454 -11.51 -20.00 -13.77
N GLU A 455 -11.73 -19.22 -12.71
CA GLU A 455 -11.32 -17.81 -12.57
C GLU A 455 -11.60 -16.96 -13.85
N ALA A 456 -12.73 -17.22 -14.50
CA ALA A 456 -13.15 -16.46 -15.69
C ALA A 456 -13.43 -14.98 -15.35
N ILE A 457 -13.94 -14.76 -14.13
CA ILE A 457 -14.23 -13.48 -13.49
C ILE A 457 -13.53 -13.50 -12.11
N PRO A 458 -12.96 -12.39 -11.61
CA PRO A 458 -12.35 -12.35 -10.28
C PRO A 458 -13.31 -12.82 -9.18
N LEU A 459 -12.81 -13.61 -8.21
CA LEU A 459 -13.64 -14.33 -7.24
C LEU A 459 -14.65 -13.44 -6.49
N HIS A 460 -14.24 -12.22 -6.13
CA HIS A 460 -15.08 -11.23 -5.44
C HIS A 460 -16.14 -10.58 -6.35
N ILE A 461 -15.88 -10.44 -7.66
CA ILE A 461 -16.90 -9.97 -8.62
C ILE A 461 -17.95 -11.08 -8.86
N THR A 462 -17.52 -12.35 -8.92
CA THR A 462 -18.44 -13.49 -8.91
C THR A 462 -19.29 -13.51 -7.63
N ALA A 463 -18.74 -13.14 -6.48
CA ALA A 463 -19.48 -13.03 -5.23
C ALA A 463 -20.53 -11.89 -5.24
N PHE A 464 -20.25 -10.75 -5.88
CA PHE A 464 -21.27 -9.71 -6.15
C PHE A 464 -22.35 -10.16 -7.16
N LEU A 465 -22.02 -11.06 -8.08
CA LEU A 465 -22.97 -11.61 -9.05
C LEU A 465 -23.98 -12.57 -8.38
N VAL A 466 -23.63 -13.21 -7.25
CA VAL A 466 -24.51 -14.17 -6.55
C VAL A 466 -25.87 -13.56 -6.16
N PRO A 467 -25.98 -12.46 -5.40
CA PRO A 467 -27.27 -11.84 -5.07
C PRO A 467 -28.16 -11.55 -6.30
N LEU A 468 -27.55 -11.04 -7.37
CA LEU A 468 -28.26 -10.74 -8.62
C LEU A 468 -28.84 -12.02 -9.25
N LEU A 469 -28.03 -13.08 -9.38
CA LEU A 469 -28.50 -14.35 -9.95
C LEU A 469 -29.54 -15.05 -9.07
N VAL A 470 -29.43 -14.97 -7.74
CA VAL A 470 -30.43 -15.50 -6.79
C VAL A 470 -31.83 -14.92 -7.03
N VAL A 471 -31.91 -13.60 -7.27
CA VAL A 471 -33.16 -12.90 -7.57
C VAL A 471 -33.63 -13.21 -9.00
N LEU A 472 -32.75 -13.12 -10.00
CA LEU A 472 -33.10 -13.39 -11.40
C LEU A 472 -33.59 -14.83 -11.63
N PHE A 473 -32.95 -15.81 -10.99
CA PHE A 473 -33.33 -17.23 -11.08
C PHE A 473 -34.47 -17.59 -10.13
N LYS A 474 -35.02 -16.64 -9.35
CA LYS A 474 -36.17 -16.84 -8.44
C LYS A 474 -35.98 -18.06 -7.53
N VAL A 475 -34.84 -18.08 -6.82
CA VAL A 475 -34.38 -19.23 -6.02
C VAL A 475 -34.97 -19.23 -4.60
N LEU A 476 -35.17 -18.06 -4.00
CA LEU A 476 -35.62 -17.93 -2.61
C LEU A 476 -37.11 -18.24 -2.43
N LYS A 477 -37.43 -18.83 -1.28
CA LYS A 477 -38.78 -19.15 -0.82
C LYS A 477 -39.11 -18.48 0.50
N THR A 478 -40.38 -18.08 0.63
CA THR A 478 -41.02 -17.67 1.87
C THR A 478 -41.15 -18.87 2.82
N SER A 479 -41.40 -18.62 4.11
CA SER A 479 -41.74 -19.64 5.12
C SER A 479 -42.79 -20.66 4.65
N ASP A 480 -43.74 -20.20 3.83
CA ASP A 480 -44.89 -20.99 3.37
C ASP A 480 -44.55 -21.85 2.14
N GLY A 481 -43.28 -21.92 1.75
CA GLY A 481 -42.77 -22.69 0.61
C GLY A 481 -42.97 -22.05 -0.78
N ALA A 482 -43.76 -20.96 -0.86
CA ALA A 482 -43.96 -20.18 -2.07
C ALA A 482 -42.69 -19.42 -2.50
N ILE A 483 -42.52 -19.20 -3.81
CA ILE A 483 -41.40 -18.42 -4.36
C ILE A 483 -41.57 -16.94 -3.95
N MET A 484 -40.51 -16.34 -3.42
CA MET A 484 -40.54 -14.94 -2.97
C MET A 484 -40.72 -13.95 -4.13
N SER A 485 -41.31 -12.78 -3.82
CA SER A 485 -41.29 -11.64 -4.73
C SER A 485 -39.85 -11.16 -4.97
N ALA A 486 -39.54 -10.65 -6.17
CA ALA A 486 -38.18 -10.21 -6.50
C ALA A 486 -37.67 -9.08 -5.57
N ALA A 487 -38.56 -8.18 -5.12
CA ALA A 487 -38.21 -7.11 -4.19
C ALA A 487 -37.90 -7.65 -2.78
N SER A 488 -38.74 -8.53 -2.25
CA SER A 488 -38.53 -9.19 -0.94
C SER A 488 -37.26 -10.04 -0.96
N ALA A 489 -37.06 -10.83 -2.01
CA ALA A 489 -35.88 -11.65 -2.23
C ALA A 489 -34.59 -10.81 -2.27
N SER A 490 -34.61 -9.66 -2.95
CA SER A 490 -33.48 -8.72 -3.01
C SER A 490 -33.12 -8.15 -1.64
N SER A 491 -34.13 -7.76 -0.84
CA SER A 491 -33.91 -7.26 0.51
C SER A 491 -33.31 -8.33 1.43
N GLU A 492 -33.88 -9.54 1.45
CA GLU A 492 -33.40 -10.62 2.32
C GLU A 492 -31.99 -11.10 1.94
N ILE A 493 -31.67 -11.21 0.65
CA ILE A 493 -30.33 -11.67 0.22
C ILE A 493 -29.25 -10.63 0.51
N LEU A 494 -29.55 -9.34 0.36
CA LEU A 494 -28.62 -8.25 0.69
C LEU A 494 -28.46 -8.10 2.21
N ALA A 495 -29.53 -8.27 3.00
CA ALA A 495 -29.44 -8.32 4.46
C ALA A 495 -28.59 -9.50 4.94
N ALA A 496 -28.69 -10.67 4.29
CA ALA A 496 -27.88 -11.84 4.62
C ALA A 496 -26.38 -11.64 4.38
N MET A 497 -25.98 -10.73 3.47
CA MET A 497 -24.57 -10.38 3.28
C MET A 497 -24.00 -9.68 4.52
N TRP A 498 -24.76 -8.78 5.17
CA TRP A 498 -24.27 -7.97 6.30
C TRP A 498 -24.49 -8.66 7.66
N SER A 499 -23.75 -9.75 7.89
CA SER A 499 -23.89 -10.59 9.08
C SER A 499 -22.88 -10.28 10.20
N SER A 500 -23.20 -10.73 11.42
CA SER A 500 -22.32 -10.69 12.60
C SER A 500 -20.91 -11.25 12.31
N THR A 501 -20.85 -12.30 11.48
CA THR A 501 -19.64 -12.93 10.95
C THR A 501 -18.75 -11.99 10.11
N ILE A 502 -19.34 -11.07 9.34
CA ILE A 502 -18.59 -10.07 8.55
C ILE A 502 -18.05 -8.95 9.45
N MET A 503 -18.77 -8.57 10.50
CA MET A 503 -18.25 -7.62 11.49
C MET A 503 -17.01 -8.17 12.21
N ILE A 504 -17.01 -9.47 12.54
CA ILE A 504 -15.84 -10.18 13.09
C ILE A 504 -14.65 -10.15 12.12
N LEU A 505 -14.88 -10.37 10.82
CA LEU A 505 -13.83 -10.29 9.79
C LEU A 505 -13.18 -8.90 9.74
N LEU A 506 -13.98 -7.83 9.72
CA LEU A 506 -13.50 -6.45 9.71
C LEU A 506 -12.72 -6.09 10.98
N ALA A 507 -13.17 -6.56 12.15
CA ALA A 507 -12.43 -6.40 13.40
C ALA A 507 -11.10 -7.17 13.40
N GLY A 508 -11.08 -8.40 12.84
CA GLY A 508 -9.87 -9.19 12.65
C GLY A 508 -8.84 -8.45 11.79
N PHE A 509 -9.26 -7.87 10.67
CA PHE A 509 -8.37 -7.03 9.85
C PHE A 509 -7.91 -5.77 10.57
N THR A 510 -8.77 -5.12 11.35
CA THR A 510 -8.41 -3.95 12.16
C THR A 510 -7.35 -4.30 13.22
N LEU A 511 -7.53 -5.41 13.94
CA LEU A 511 -6.56 -5.94 14.90
C LEU A 511 -5.24 -6.32 14.22
N GLY A 512 -5.30 -7.00 13.07
CA GLY A 512 -4.12 -7.39 12.29
C GLY A 512 -3.32 -6.20 11.80
N GLU A 513 -3.98 -5.18 11.26
CA GLU A 513 -3.36 -3.98 10.70
C GLU A 513 -2.66 -3.16 11.79
N VAL A 514 -3.34 -2.87 12.91
CA VAL A 514 -2.73 -2.08 13.99
C VAL A 514 -1.54 -2.81 14.65
N LEU A 515 -1.57 -4.15 14.75
CA LEU A 515 -0.44 -4.93 15.23
C LEU A 515 0.75 -4.93 14.26
N ALA A 516 0.49 -4.81 12.95
CA ALA A 516 1.51 -4.71 11.92
C ALA A 516 2.14 -3.32 11.86
N GLN A 517 1.34 -2.25 11.73
CA GLN A 517 1.83 -0.87 11.59
C GLN A 517 2.68 -0.42 12.77
N TYR A 518 2.23 -0.69 14.00
CA TYR A 518 2.95 -0.34 15.22
C TYR A 518 4.11 -1.32 15.52
N ASN A 519 4.48 -2.18 14.57
CA ASN A 519 5.56 -3.17 14.65
C ASN A 519 5.47 -4.14 15.86
N ILE A 520 4.31 -4.24 16.51
CA ILE A 520 4.09 -5.10 17.69
C ILE A 520 4.28 -6.56 17.29
N ALA A 521 3.66 -6.98 16.18
CA ALA A 521 3.85 -8.29 15.58
C ALA A 521 5.34 -8.59 15.29
N LYS A 522 6.08 -7.60 14.78
CA LYS A 522 7.50 -7.72 14.43
C LYS A 522 8.40 -7.88 15.67
N VAL A 523 8.14 -7.12 16.73
CA VAL A 523 8.87 -7.19 18.00
C VAL A 523 8.63 -8.54 18.69
N LEU A 524 7.36 -8.96 18.84
CA LEU A 524 7.00 -10.25 19.44
C LEU A 524 7.63 -11.43 18.69
N ALA A 525 7.56 -11.41 17.35
CA ALA A 525 8.20 -12.41 16.50
C ALA A 525 9.73 -12.43 16.66
N SER A 526 10.38 -11.26 16.81
CA SER A 526 11.83 -11.17 17.04
C SER A 526 12.25 -11.78 18.38
N TRP A 527 11.41 -11.69 19.41
CA TRP A 527 11.67 -12.28 20.73
C TRP A 527 11.52 -13.79 20.70
N LEU A 528 10.43 -14.28 20.09
CA LEU A 528 10.20 -15.72 19.87
C LEU A 528 11.35 -16.36 19.06
N LEU A 529 11.83 -15.69 18.01
CA LEU A 529 12.92 -16.21 17.17
C LEU A 529 14.28 -16.21 17.89
N ALA A 530 14.52 -15.30 18.83
CA ALA A 530 15.75 -15.27 19.62
C ALA A 530 15.93 -16.52 20.53
N PHE A 531 14.84 -17.20 20.91
CA PHE A 531 14.89 -18.46 21.68
C PHE A 531 15.34 -19.67 20.84
N ALA A 532 15.49 -19.55 19.51
CA ALA A 532 15.86 -20.67 18.64
C ALA A 532 17.27 -21.23 18.87
N GLY A 533 18.20 -20.40 19.33
CA GLY A 533 19.63 -20.73 19.37
C GLY A 533 20.25 -20.93 17.98
N CYS A 534 21.35 -21.70 17.90
CA CYS A 534 22.19 -21.81 16.69
C CYS A 534 21.89 -23.05 15.81
N LYS A 535 20.95 -23.92 16.20
CA LYS A 535 20.71 -25.21 15.50
C LYS A 535 19.65 -25.02 14.41
N PRO A 536 19.93 -25.31 13.12
CA PRO A 536 18.96 -25.13 12.01
C PRO A 536 17.58 -25.75 12.25
N ARG A 537 17.53 -26.95 12.85
CA ARG A 537 16.27 -27.62 13.22
C ARG A 537 15.42 -26.78 14.20
N ASN A 538 16.04 -26.09 15.15
CA ASN A 538 15.36 -25.26 16.15
C ASN A 538 14.96 -23.90 15.58
N VAL A 539 15.81 -23.32 14.70
CA VAL A 539 15.50 -22.08 13.97
C VAL A 539 14.31 -22.29 13.03
N LEU A 540 14.25 -23.42 12.32
CA LEU A 540 13.06 -23.80 11.55
C LEU A 540 11.81 -23.91 12.44
N LEU A 541 11.91 -24.57 13.60
CA LEU A 541 10.77 -24.71 14.50
C LEU A 541 10.27 -23.36 15.00
N MET A 542 11.16 -22.47 15.46
CA MET A 542 10.78 -21.15 15.96
C MET A 542 10.23 -20.26 14.85
N ALA A 543 10.80 -20.30 13.64
CA ALA A 543 10.22 -19.63 12.48
C ALA A 543 8.78 -20.13 12.20
N MET A 544 8.56 -21.45 12.22
CA MET A 544 7.22 -22.03 12.06
C MET A 544 6.25 -21.61 13.19
N CYS A 545 6.69 -21.65 14.45
CA CYS A 545 5.89 -21.21 15.61
C CYS A 545 5.52 -19.72 15.54
N VAL A 546 6.47 -18.86 15.13
CA VAL A 546 6.24 -17.43 14.90
C VAL A 546 5.16 -17.22 13.83
N VAL A 547 5.29 -17.87 12.67
CA VAL A 547 4.33 -17.72 11.58
C VAL A 547 2.96 -18.27 11.97
N PHE A 548 2.92 -19.44 12.61
CA PHE A 548 1.69 -20.04 13.11
C PHE A 548 0.94 -19.08 14.05
N PHE A 549 1.66 -18.47 15.00
CA PHE A 549 1.09 -17.49 15.92
C PHE A 549 0.67 -16.19 15.21
N LEU A 550 1.50 -15.61 14.35
CA LEU A 550 1.12 -14.40 13.61
C LEU A 550 -0.07 -14.64 12.67
N SER A 551 -0.13 -15.80 12.02
CA SER A 551 -1.22 -16.17 11.11
C SER A 551 -2.53 -16.43 11.84
N MET A 552 -2.48 -16.81 13.11
CA MET A 552 -3.66 -16.99 13.97
C MET A 552 -4.43 -15.67 14.20
N TRP A 553 -3.75 -14.53 14.15
CA TRP A 553 -4.29 -13.22 14.55
C TRP A 553 -4.34 -12.18 13.43
N ILE A 554 -3.40 -12.22 12.47
CA ILE A 554 -3.31 -11.22 11.38
C ILE A 554 -4.04 -11.75 10.14
N SER A 555 -3.39 -12.64 9.40
CA SER A 555 -3.97 -13.44 8.32
C SER A 555 -2.92 -14.44 7.80
N ASN A 556 -3.40 -15.48 7.13
CA ASN A 556 -2.53 -16.35 6.32
C ASN A 556 -1.78 -15.59 5.20
N VAL A 557 -2.28 -14.45 4.70
CA VAL A 557 -1.59 -13.67 3.65
C VAL A 557 -0.42 -12.85 4.23
N ALA A 558 -0.66 -12.08 5.29
CA ALA A 558 0.31 -11.10 5.79
C ALA A 558 1.38 -11.70 6.72
N ALA A 559 1.02 -12.68 7.55
CA ALA A 559 1.94 -13.33 8.51
C ALA A 559 3.21 -13.93 7.87
N PRO A 560 3.16 -14.69 6.75
CA PRO A 560 4.37 -15.17 6.10
C PRO A 560 5.20 -14.03 5.52
N VAL A 561 4.59 -12.98 4.95
CA VAL A 561 5.32 -11.81 4.42
C VAL A 561 6.12 -11.09 5.52
N LEU A 562 5.49 -10.82 6.66
CA LEU A 562 6.14 -10.22 7.84
C LEU A 562 7.29 -11.11 8.35
N THR A 563 7.07 -12.42 8.40
CA THR A 563 8.10 -13.35 8.88
C THR A 563 9.25 -13.48 7.89
N TYR A 564 9.01 -13.45 6.57
CA TYR A 564 10.08 -13.37 5.58
C TYR A 564 10.89 -12.07 5.69
N SER A 565 10.27 -10.94 6.05
CA SER A 565 11.01 -9.70 6.31
C SER A 565 11.95 -9.85 7.52
N LEU A 566 11.52 -10.54 8.57
CA LEU A 566 12.34 -10.86 9.74
C LEU A 566 13.45 -11.90 9.45
N LEU A 567 13.17 -12.84 8.56
CA LEU A 567 14.11 -13.91 8.17
C LEU A 567 15.03 -13.51 7.01
N SER A 568 14.82 -12.36 6.35
CA SER A 568 15.67 -11.92 5.23
C SER A 568 17.16 -11.90 5.62
N PRO A 569 17.59 -11.33 6.76
CA PRO A 569 19.01 -11.35 7.14
C PRO A 569 19.62 -12.76 7.28
N LEU A 570 18.78 -13.78 7.50
CA LEU A 570 19.18 -15.19 7.57
C LEU A 570 19.17 -15.85 6.18
N LEU A 571 18.20 -15.51 5.34
CA LEU A 571 18.06 -16.01 3.96
C LEU A 571 19.12 -15.40 3.04
N ASP A 572 19.31 -14.08 3.08
CA ASP A 572 20.31 -13.30 2.35
C ASP A 572 21.77 -13.77 2.54
N ALA A 573 22.05 -14.55 3.59
CA ALA A 573 23.34 -15.14 3.90
C ALA A 573 23.53 -16.56 3.30
N MET A 574 22.56 -17.06 2.53
CA MET A 574 22.54 -18.42 1.98
C MET A 574 22.09 -18.44 0.52
N ASP A 575 22.78 -19.23 -0.31
CA ASP A 575 22.33 -19.49 -1.68
C ASP A 575 20.97 -20.20 -1.73
N ALA A 576 20.20 -19.96 -2.82
CA ALA A 576 18.90 -20.59 -3.08
C ALA A 576 18.89 -22.14 -3.00
N ASP A 577 20.02 -22.78 -3.31
CA ASP A 577 20.19 -24.24 -3.25
C ASP A 577 20.42 -24.79 -1.83
N SER A 578 20.61 -23.93 -0.82
CA SER A 578 20.80 -24.33 0.58
C SER A 578 19.58 -25.12 1.09
N PRO A 579 19.73 -26.41 1.49
CA PRO A 579 18.59 -27.22 1.96
C PRO A 579 17.89 -26.62 3.18
N PHE A 580 18.58 -25.82 3.99
CA PHE A 580 17.99 -25.10 5.10
C PHE A 580 17.18 -23.88 4.63
N ALA A 581 17.64 -23.12 3.63
CA ALA A 581 16.87 -22.01 3.07
C ALA A 581 15.56 -22.50 2.43
N GLN A 582 15.62 -23.58 1.64
CA GLN A 582 14.42 -24.21 1.05
C GLN A 582 13.44 -24.71 2.13
N ALA A 583 13.95 -25.38 3.17
CA ALA A 583 13.13 -25.84 4.29
C ALA A 583 12.51 -24.69 5.08
N LEU A 584 13.24 -23.58 5.28
CA LEU A 584 12.77 -22.40 5.98
C LEU A 584 11.66 -21.68 5.19
N VAL A 585 11.85 -21.47 3.89
CA VAL A 585 10.83 -20.86 3.03
C VAL A 585 9.58 -21.73 2.95
N LEU A 586 9.72 -23.05 2.74
CA LEU A 586 8.57 -23.94 2.70
C LEU A 586 7.88 -24.08 4.08
N GLY A 587 8.66 -24.13 5.17
CA GLY A 587 8.15 -24.22 6.53
C GLY A 587 7.31 -23.01 6.94
N VAL A 588 7.73 -21.80 6.58
CA VAL A 588 6.95 -20.57 6.78
C VAL A 588 5.60 -20.66 6.05
N ALA A 589 5.57 -21.09 4.77
CA ALA A 589 4.31 -21.23 4.04
C ALA A 589 3.35 -22.25 4.66
N LEU A 590 3.83 -23.45 4.97
CA LEU A 590 3.01 -24.52 5.54
C LEU A 590 2.52 -24.14 6.96
N ALA A 591 3.37 -23.51 7.78
CA ALA A 591 2.97 -23.03 9.10
C ALA A 591 1.92 -21.91 9.04
N ALA A 592 1.93 -21.05 8.02
CA ALA A 592 0.87 -20.04 7.81
C ALA A 592 -0.48 -20.70 7.48
N ASN A 593 -0.51 -21.69 6.59
CA ASN A 593 -1.76 -22.41 6.29
C ASN A 593 -2.32 -23.12 7.53
N ILE A 594 -1.45 -23.74 8.34
CA ILE A 594 -1.86 -24.42 9.58
C ILE A 594 -2.29 -23.41 10.66
N GLY A 595 -1.58 -22.28 10.83
CA GLY A 595 -2.03 -21.18 11.70
C GLY A 595 -3.37 -20.60 11.26
N GLY A 596 -3.64 -20.61 9.95
CA GLY A 596 -4.93 -20.30 9.31
C GLY A 596 -6.08 -21.25 9.62
N MET A 597 -5.89 -22.34 10.37
CA MET A 597 -7.00 -23.15 10.93
C MET A 597 -7.20 -22.94 12.43
N SER A 598 -6.21 -22.38 13.15
CA SER A 598 -6.17 -22.40 14.61
C SER A 598 -6.95 -21.29 15.32
N SER A 599 -7.58 -20.37 14.56
CA SER A 599 -8.39 -19.28 15.11
C SER A 599 -9.57 -18.96 14.19
N PRO A 600 -10.76 -18.62 14.73
CA PRO A 600 -11.89 -18.18 13.92
C PRO A 600 -11.57 -17.06 12.95
N ILE A 601 -10.78 -16.05 13.33
CA ILE A 601 -10.44 -14.92 12.43
C ILE A 601 -9.27 -15.18 11.47
N SER A 602 -8.46 -16.22 11.71
CA SER A 602 -7.21 -16.45 10.96
C SER A 602 -7.37 -16.69 9.45
N SER A 603 -8.55 -17.15 9.01
CA SER A 603 -8.87 -17.33 7.59
C SER A 603 -10.38 -17.32 7.30
N PRO A 604 -10.81 -16.91 6.09
CA PRO A 604 -12.23 -16.69 5.78
C PRO A 604 -13.11 -17.94 5.90
N GLN A 605 -12.56 -19.14 5.59
CA GLN A 605 -13.24 -20.42 5.80
C GLN A 605 -13.73 -20.63 7.25
N ASN A 606 -12.93 -20.23 8.24
CA ASN A 606 -13.24 -20.44 9.66
C ASN A 606 -14.35 -19.48 10.08
N ILE A 607 -14.23 -18.21 9.69
CA ILE A 607 -15.22 -17.15 9.83
C ILE A 607 -16.57 -17.61 9.27
N ILE A 608 -16.58 -18.12 8.03
CA ILE A 608 -17.78 -18.68 7.40
C ILE A 608 -18.32 -19.88 8.19
N SER A 609 -17.45 -20.80 8.64
CA SER A 609 -17.87 -21.95 9.44
C SER A 609 -18.54 -21.56 10.76
N MET A 610 -18.11 -20.46 11.41
CA MET A 610 -18.71 -19.97 12.66
C MET A 610 -20.19 -19.60 12.50
N SER A 611 -20.62 -19.11 11.33
CA SER A 611 -22.04 -18.82 11.09
C SER A 611 -22.90 -20.09 11.07
N TYR A 612 -22.35 -21.18 10.55
CA TYR A 612 -22.96 -22.52 10.53
C TYR A 612 -22.78 -23.29 11.85
N LEU A 613 -21.78 -22.95 12.67
CA LEU A 613 -21.55 -23.57 13.98
C LEU A 613 -22.39 -22.92 15.09
N LYS A 614 -22.81 -21.66 14.94
CA LYS A 614 -23.60 -20.93 15.95
C LYS A 614 -24.90 -21.65 16.39
N PRO A 615 -25.71 -22.28 15.51
CA PRO A 615 -26.91 -23.02 15.92
C PRO A 615 -26.65 -24.15 16.93
N TYR A 616 -25.43 -24.72 16.93
CA TYR A 616 -25.03 -25.80 17.83
C TYR A 616 -24.40 -25.31 19.15
N GLY A 617 -24.45 -24.00 19.43
CA GLY A 617 -23.87 -23.41 20.65
C GLY A 617 -22.33 -23.42 20.69
N ILE A 618 -21.67 -23.57 19.54
CA ILE A 618 -20.21 -23.58 19.42
C ILE A 618 -19.72 -22.14 19.26
N GLY A 619 -19.16 -21.59 20.34
CA GLY A 619 -18.50 -20.30 20.38
C GLY A 619 -16.99 -20.39 20.17
N TRP A 620 -16.32 -19.24 20.32
CA TRP A 620 -14.88 -19.10 20.16
C TRP A 620 -14.06 -20.00 21.09
N GLY A 621 -14.47 -20.16 22.35
CA GLY A 621 -13.76 -21.01 23.31
C GLY A 621 -13.73 -22.48 22.90
N GLN A 622 -14.88 -23.01 22.43
CA GLN A 622 -14.99 -24.36 21.88
C GLN A 622 -14.18 -24.51 20.58
N PHE A 623 -14.14 -23.46 19.74
CA PHE A 623 -13.32 -23.47 18.54
C PHE A 623 -11.83 -23.60 18.89
N PHE A 624 -11.31 -22.76 19.79
CA PHE A 624 -9.92 -22.82 20.23
C PHE A 624 -9.56 -24.16 20.88
N ALA A 625 -10.46 -24.73 21.69
CA ALA A 625 -10.24 -26.02 22.37
C ALA A 625 -9.95 -27.17 21.39
N VAL A 626 -10.53 -27.15 20.18
CA VAL A 626 -10.27 -28.12 19.12
C VAL A 626 -9.10 -27.69 18.23
N ALA A 627 -9.13 -26.45 17.75
CA ALA A 627 -8.30 -25.97 16.65
C ALA A 627 -6.84 -25.68 17.03
N LEU A 628 -6.58 -25.35 18.30
CA LEU A 628 -5.20 -25.14 18.79
C LEU A 628 -4.45 -26.47 18.96
N PRO A 629 -4.96 -27.49 19.68
CA PRO A 629 -4.25 -28.76 19.80
C PRO A 629 -4.03 -29.47 18.46
N SER A 630 -5.03 -29.46 17.57
CA SER A 630 -4.88 -30.05 16.23
C SER A 630 -3.88 -29.29 15.36
N GLY A 631 -3.91 -27.96 15.38
CA GLY A 631 -2.98 -27.11 14.63
C GLY A 631 -1.54 -27.21 15.12
N ILE A 632 -1.32 -27.21 16.44
CA ILE A 632 0.02 -27.38 17.04
C ILE A 632 0.59 -28.75 16.67
N LEU A 633 -0.20 -29.83 16.79
CA LEU A 633 0.28 -31.17 16.40
C LEU A 633 0.57 -31.26 14.89
N ALA A 634 -0.30 -30.73 14.04
CA ALA A 634 -0.07 -30.69 12.59
C ALA A 634 1.22 -29.92 12.24
N MET A 635 1.45 -28.75 12.85
CA MET A 635 2.67 -27.97 12.67
C MET A 635 3.92 -28.75 13.11
N LEU A 636 3.86 -29.46 14.25
CA LEU A 636 4.97 -30.31 14.72
C LEU A 636 5.25 -31.50 13.78
N LEU A 637 4.22 -32.15 13.23
CA LEU A 637 4.41 -33.22 12.24
C LEU A 637 5.02 -32.70 10.93
N VAL A 638 4.58 -31.53 10.46
CA VAL A 638 5.16 -30.89 9.26
C VAL A 638 6.60 -30.44 9.52
N TRP A 639 6.93 -29.95 10.72
CA TRP A 639 8.33 -29.68 11.10
C TRP A 639 9.17 -30.97 11.06
N ILE A 640 8.65 -32.10 11.58
CA ILE A 640 9.32 -33.41 11.50
C ILE A 640 9.56 -33.82 10.05
N LEU A 641 8.55 -33.74 9.19
CA LEU A 641 8.67 -33.98 7.75
C LEU A 641 9.76 -33.11 7.10
N LEU A 642 9.80 -31.81 7.40
CA LEU A 642 10.77 -30.89 6.80
C LEU A 642 12.19 -31.18 7.27
N PHE A 643 12.45 -31.35 8.57
CA PHE A 643 13.83 -31.59 9.05
C PHE A 643 14.35 -32.98 8.68
N THR A 644 13.48 -33.96 8.43
CA THR A 644 13.89 -35.29 7.94
C THR A 644 14.13 -35.30 6.44
N THR A 645 13.35 -34.54 5.67
CA THR A 645 13.46 -34.52 4.19
C THR A 645 14.58 -33.60 3.69
N PHE A 646 14.90 -32.53 4.41
CA PHE A 646 15.99 -31.61 4.07
C PHE A 646 17.24 -31.87 4.93
N LYS A 647 18.41 -32.00 4.30
CA LYS A 647 19.70 -32.27 4.98
C LYS A 647 20.31 -31.01 5.61
N MET A 648 19.62 -30.41 6.58
CA MET A 648 19.93 -29.07 7.12
C MET A 648 21.12 -29.00 8.09
N ASN A 649 21.62 -30.13 8.60
CA ASN A 649 22.63 -30.16 9.67
C ASN A 649 24.03 -29.64 9.28
N LYS A 650 24.26 -29.26 8.02
CA LYS A 650 25.56 -28.73 7.55
C LYS A 650 25.72 -27.22 7.75
N THR A 651 24.63 -26.48 7.93
CA THR A 651 24.67 -25.02 8.04
C THR A 651 24.92 -24.58 9.48
N LYS A 652 26.00 -23.83 9.72
CA LYS A 652 26.21 -23.11 11.00
C LYS A 652 25.39 -21.81 10.94
N LEU A 653 24.62 -21.52 11.99
CA LEU A 653 23.82 -20.30 12.10
C LEU A 653 24.25 -19.49 13.31
N GLU A 654 24.30 -18.17 13.16
CA GLU A 654 24.48 -17.24 14.27
C GLU A 654 23.20 -17.08 15.08
N LYS A 655 23.31 -16.61 16.34
CA LYS A 655 22.15 -16.33 17.18
C LYS A 655 21.40 -15.10 16.66
N PHE A 656 20.11 -15.26 16.42
CA PHE A 656 19.23 -14.14 16.08
C PHE A 656 19.20 -13.11 17.22
N LYS A 657 19.58 -11.86 16.94
CA LYS A 657 19.58 -10.76 17.93
C LYS A 657 18.16 -10.17 18.01
N PRO A 658 17.47 -10.23 19.18
CA PRO A 658 16.11 -9.71 19.31
C PRO A 658 16.07 -8.19 19.19
N ILE A 659 14.94 -7.66 18.71
CA ILE A 659 14.71 -6.21 18.66
C ILE A 659 14.44 -5.71 20.08
N LYS A 660 15.43 -5.07 20.70
CA LYS A 660 15.37 -4.50 22.06
C LYS A 660 14.78 -3.07 22.06
N THR A 661 13.55 -2.91 21.58
CA THR A 661 12.79 -1.66 21.69
C THR A 661 11.88 -1.69 22.90
N LYS A 662 11.94 -0.66 23.77
CA LYS A 662 10.93 -0.47 24.83
C LYS A 662 9.58 -0.16 24.19
N PHE A 663 8.51 -0.84 24.60
CA PHE A 663 7.17 -0.54 24.09
C PHE A 663 6.72 0.86 24.54
N THR A 664 6.12 1.58 23.59
CA THR A 664 5.48 2.88 23.81
C THR A 664 4.10 2.73 24.44
N VAL A 665 3.58 3.79 25.07
CA VAL A 665 2.22 3.81 25.64
C VAL A 665 1.16 3.45 24.58
N LYS A 666 1.33 3.90 23.32
CA LYS A 666 0.47 3.52 22.20
C LYS A 666 0.46 2.00 21.97
N GLN A 667 1.63 1.35 21.99
CA GLN A 667 1.74 -0.10 21.82
C GLN A 667 1.12 -0.88 23.00
N TYR A 668 1.29 -0.41 24.24
CA TYR A 668 0.60 -0.99 25.39
C TYR A 668 -0.93 -0.87 25.30
N TYR A 669 -1.43 0.29 24.85
CA TYR A 669 -2.87 0.48 24.61
C TYR A 669 -3.39 -0.51 23.54
N ILE A 670 -2.69 -0.67 22.42
CA ILE A 670 -3.05 -1.61 21.36
C ILE A 670 -3.10 -3.04 21.91
N ILE A 671 -2.06 -3.49 22.64
CA ILE A 671 -2.01 -4.82 23.25
C ILE A 671 -3.18 -5.00 24.24
N ALA A 672 -3.46 -4.02 25.09
CA ALA A 672 -4.55 -4.07 26.06
C ALA A 672 -5.93 -4.21 25.39
N VAL A 673 -6.22 -3.39 24.36
CA VAL A 673 -7.47 -3.47 23.59
C VAL A 673 -7.61 -4.79 22.84
N THR A 674 -6.53 -5.28 22.22
CA THR A 674 -6.51 -6.59 21.54
C THR A 674 -6.80 -7.73 22.52
N VAL A 675 -6.10 -7.80 23.65
CA VAL A 675 -6.30 -8.85 24.67
C VAL A 675 -7.69 -8.77 25.28
N ALA A 676 -8.18 -7.56 25.59
CA ALA A 676 -9.54 -7.38 26.11
C ALA A 676 -10.60 -7.86 25.10
N THR A 677 -10.47 -7.53 23.81
CA THR A 677 -11.39 -7.98 22.75
C THR A 677 -11.43 -9.52 22.66
N ILE A 678 -10.26 -10.17 22.70
CA ILE A 678 -10.16 -11.64 22.68
C ILE A 678 -10.82 -12.26 23.92
N LEU A 679 -10.60 -11.69 25.11
CA LEU A 679 -11.25 -12.15 26.35
C LEU A 679 -12.77 -11.99 26.30
N LEU A 680 -13.28 -10.87 25.75
CA LEU A 680 -14.72 -10.66 25.54
C LEU A 680 -15.32 -11.69 24.57
N TRP A 681 -14.64 -12.04 23.47
CA TRP A 681 -15.10 -13.13 22.59
C TRP A 681 -15.05 -14.51 23.27
N CYS A 682 -14.07 -14.79 24.13
CA CYS A 682 -14.02 -16.03 24.89
C CYS A 682 -15.14 -16.15 25.96
N VAL A 683 -15.62 -15.03 26.49
CA VAL A 683 -16.67 -14.96 27.53
C VAL A 683 -18.07 -14.66 26.93
N GLU A 684 -18.19 -14.50 25.61
CA GLU A 684 -19.42 -14.14 24.88
C GLU A 684 -20.68 -14.84 25.40
N SER A 685 -20.61 -16.16 25.61
CA SER A 685 -21.74 -16.99 26.05
C SER A 685 -22.31 -16.66 27.45
N GLN A 686 -21.61 -15.84 28.23
CA GLN A 686 -22.07 -15.33 29.54
C GLN A 686 -22.57 -13.87 29.45
N ILE A 687 -22.26 -13.15 28.37
CA ILE A 687 -22.51 -11.70 28.21
C ILE A 687 -23.44 -11.36 27.03
N GLU A 688 -24.00 -12.37 26.35
CA GLU A 688 -24.93 -12.20 25.21
C GLU A 688 -26.14 -11.31 25.57
N GLY A 689 -26.61 -11.34 26.82
CA GLY A 689 -27.70 -10.47 27.30
C GLY A 689 -27.36 -8.97 27.38
N ALA A 690 -26.09 -8.60 27.34
CA ALA A 690 -25.64 -7.20 27.40
C ALA A 690 -25.03 -6.71 26.06
N PHE A 691 -24.26 -7.56 25.37
CA PHE A 691 -23.57 -7.19 24.13
C PHE A 691 -24.21 -7.78 22.86
N GLY A 692 -25.17 -8.71 22.98
CA GLY A 692 -25.69 -9.48 21.84
C GLY A 692 -24.62 -10.40 21.24
N SER A 693 -24.65 -10.59 19.91
CA SER A 693 -23.72 -11.49 19.22
C SER A 693 -22.29 -10.94 19.10
N SER A 694 -21.28 -11.81 18.98
CA SER A 694 -19.85 -11.49 18.79
C SER A 694 -19.50 -10.43 17.75
N GLY A 695 -20.32 -10.22 16.71
CA GLY A 695 -20.16 -9.13 15.75
C GLY A 695 -20.39 -7.72 16.31
N GLN A 696 -21.04 -7.57 17.47
CA GLN A 696 -21.13 -6.30 18.20
C GLN A 696 -19.86 -6.04 19.02
N ILE A 697 -19.34 -7.07 19.70
CA ILE A 697 -18.02 -7.03 20.37
C ILE A 697 -16.93 -6.65 19.36
N ALA A 698 -17.03 -7.13 18.13
CA ALA A 698 -16.13 -6.80 17.02
C ALA A 698 -16.09 -5.29 16.66
N ILE A 699 -17.13 -4.50 16.97
CA ILE A 699 -17.14 -3.05 16.72
C ILE A 699 -16.21 -2.31 17.69
N ILE A 700 -15.99 -2.85 18.89
CA ILE A 700 -15.19 -2.21 19.95
C ILE A 700 -13.77 -1.84 19.49
N PRO A 701 -12.91 -2.77 18.99
CA PRO A 701 -11.57 -2.41 18.51
C PRO A 701 -11.59 -1.46 17.33
N ILE A 702 -12.61 -1.52 16.45
CA ILE A 702 -12.77 -0.60 15.31
C ILE A 702 -12.97 0.83 15.84
N VAL A 703 -13.97 1.04 16.69
CA VAL A 703 -14.25 2.35 17.27
C VAL A 703 -13.08 2.87 18.10
N LEU A 704 -12.41 2.01 18.87
CA LEU A 704 -11.27 2.41 19.69
C LEU A 704 -10.04 2.82 18.85
N PHE A 705 -9.66 2.05 17.83
CA PHE A 705 -8.44 2.36 17.05
C PHE A 705 -8.63 3.48 16.03
N PHE A 706 -9.79 3.55 15.34
CA PHE A 706 -10.09 4.69 14.46
C PHE A 706 -10.45 5.94 15.27
N GLY A 707 -11.19 5.81 16.38
CA GLY A 707 -11.59 6.95 17.22
C GLY A 707 -10.45 7.60 18.01
N THR A 708 -9.39 6.84 18.34
CA THR A 708 -8.15 7.41 18.91
C THR A 708 -7.17 7.95 17.86
N GLY A 709 -7.49 7.82 16.57
CA GLY A 709 -6.59 8.19 15.48
C GLY A 709 -5.32 7.32 15.40
N LEU A 710 -5.35 6.11 15.97
CA LEU A 710 -4.27 5.13 15.80
C LEU A 710 -4.30 4.48 14.41
N LEU A 711 -5.49 4.39 13.80
CA LEU A 711 -5.72 4.06 12.40
C LEU A 711 -6.45 5.22 11.70
N SER A 712 -6.17 5.39 10.41
CA SER A 712 -6.65 6.43 9.52
C SER A 712 -7.57 5.88 8.43
N THR A 713 -8.29 6.76 7.73
CA THR A 713 -9.15 6.35 6.59
C THR A 713 -8.37 5.69 5.44
N GLN A 714 -7.06 5.90 5.33
CA GLN A 714 -6.21 5.22 4.35
C GLN A 714 -6.06 3.73 4.69
N ASP A 715 -5.93 3.41 5.98
CA ASP A 715 -5.77 2.03 6.47
C ASP A 715 -7.06 1.21 6.26
N LEU A 716 -8.22 1.85 6.44
CA LEU A 716 -9.52 1.26 6.11
C LEU A 716 -9.66 0.96 4.60
N ASN A 717 -9.09 1.80 3.74
CA ASN A 717 -9.08 1.56 2.29
C ASN A 717 -8.07 0.45 1.89
N ALA A 718 -7.00 0.26 2.67
CA ALA A 718 -6.02 -0.80 2.49
C ALA A 718 -6.51 -2.19 2.94
N PHE A 719 -7.63 -2.29 3.66
CA PHE A 719 -8.22 -3.58 4.04
C PHE A 719 -8.50 -4.45 2.80
N PRO A 720 -8.36 -5.80 2.89
CA PRO A 720 -8.54 -6.69 1.76
C PRO A 720 -10.04 -6.91 1.46
N TRP A 721 -10.73 -5.86 0.98
CA TRP A 721 -12.15 -5.83 0.67
C TRP A 721 -12.61 -6.96 -0.26
N SER A 722 -11.73 -7.43 -1.16
CA SER A 722 -11.96 -8.64 -1.97
C SER A 722 -12.35 -9.88 -1.14
N ILE A 723 -11.76 -10.05 0.04
CA ILE A 723 -12.04 -11.17 0.96
C ILE A 723 -13.39 -10.96 1.65
N VAL A 724 -13.68 -9.72 2.08
CA VAL A 724 -14.96 -9.35 2.71
C VAL A 724 -16.12 -9.63 1.75
N ILE A 725 -15.99 -9.19 0.49
CA ILE A 725 -16.99 -9.38 -0.57
C ILE A 725 -17.17 -10.87 -0.89
N LEU A 726 -16.07 -11.65 -0.94
CA LEU A 726 -16.14 -13.10 -1.17
C LEU A 726 -16.88 -13.82 -0.04
N ALA A 727 -16.63 -13.45 1.22
CA ALA A 727 -17.35 -14.00 2.37
C ALA A 727 -18.85 -13.61 2.34
N MET A 728 -19.17 -12.36 2.04
CA MET A 728 -20.56 -11.88 1.89
C MET A 728 -21.33 -12.66 0.81
N GLY A 729 -20.76 -12.83 -0.39
CA GLY A 729 -21.39 -13.60 -1.46
C GLY A 729 -21.46 -15.11 -1.16
N GLY A 730 -20.53 -15.65 -0.37
CA GLY A 730 -20.59 -17.03 0.12
C GLY A 730 -21.74 -17.27 1.10
N ILE A 731 -21.97 -16.35 2.04
CA ILE A 731 -23.12 -16.39 2.96
C ILE A 731 -24.44 -16.23 2.19
N ALA A 732 -24.49 -15.31 1.23
CA ALA A 732 -25.64 -15.17 0.33
C ALA A 732 -25.93 -16.45 -0.46
N LEU A 733 -24.90 -17.09 -1.03
CA LEU A 733 -25.06 -18.37 -1.73
C LEU A 733 -25.63 -19.44 -0.79
N GLY A 734 -25.02 -19.65 0.38
CA GLY A 734 -25.48 -20.64 1.35
C GLY A 734 -26.93 -20.44 1.79
N LYS A 735 -27.33 -19.19 2.07
CA LYS A 735 -28.72 -18.80 2.37
C LYS A 735 -29.66 -19.14 1.21
N ALA A 736 -29.24 -18.93 -0.04
CA ALA A 736 -30.03 -19.29 -1.22
C ALA A 736 -30.18 -20.82 -1.41
N VAL A 737 -29.11 -21.61 -1.22
CA VAL A 737 -29.20 -23.08 -1.33
C VAL A 737 -30.07 -23.67 -0.22
N SER A 738 -29.97 -23.15 1.00
CA SER A 738 -30.83 -23.52 2.12
C SER A 738 -32.30 -23.16 1.86
N SER A 739 -32.62 -21.89 1.56
CA SER A 739 -33.99 -21.41 1.32
C SER A 739 -34.68 -22.14 0.15
N SER A 740 -33.94 -22.52 -0.90
CA SER A 740 -34.52 -23.27 -2.03
C SER A 740 -35.00 -24.68 -1.65
N GLY A 741 -34.49 -25.25 -0.55
CA GLY A 741 -34.67 -26.65 -0.16
C GLY A 741 -33.79 -27.65 -0.93
N LEU A 742 -32.89 -27.18 -1.80
CA LEU A 742 -31.97 -28.04 -2.56
C LEU A 742 -31.02 -28.81 -1.64
N LEU A 743 -30.48 -28.16 -0.61
CA LEU A 743 -29.65 -28.84 0.41
C LEU A 743 -30.39 -30.04 0.98
N SER A 744 -31.63 -29.87 1.45
CA SER A 744 -32.40 -30.95 2.07
C SER A 744 -32.69 -32.12 1.13
N THR A 745 -32.85 -31.86 -0.17
CA THR A 745 -33.02 -32.91 -1.19
C THR A 745 -31.72 -33.70 -1.42
N ILE A 746 -30.59 -33.01 -1.59
CA ILE A 746 -29.27 -33.66 -1.76
C ILE A 746 -28.89 -34.40 -0.47
N ALA A 747 -29.14 -33.82 0.70
CA ALA A 747 -28.87 -34.43 1.99
C ALA A 747 -29.65 -35.73 2.19
N LYS A 748 -30.94 -35.79 1.83
CA LYS A 748 -31.72 -37.05 1.85
C LYS A 748 -31.17 -38.11 0.89
N ALA A 749 -30.72 -37.69 -0.31
CA ALA A 749 -30.14 -38.60 -1.29
C ALA A 749 -28.78 -39.16 -0.83
N LEU A 750 -27.95 -38.33 -0.21
CA LEU A 750 -26.67 -38.74 0.40
C LEU A 750 -26.89 -39.58 1.65
N GLN A 751 -27.81 -39.19 2.54
CA GLN A 751 -28.20 -39.94 3.74
C GLN A 751 -28.55 -41.38 3.36
N LYS A 752 -29.43 -41.61 2.38
CA LYS A 752 -29.80 -42.97 1.95
C LYS A 752 -28.61 -43.86 1.57
N LYS A 753 -27.47 -43.28 1.19
CA LYS A 753 -26.23 -43.98 0.84
C LYS A 753 -25.22 -44.09 2.01
N ILE A 754 -25.38 -43.28 3.06
CA ILE A 754 -24.39 -43.01 4.10
C ILE A 754 -24.96 -43.25 5.53
N GLU A 755 -26.27 -43.50 5.68
CA GLU A 755 -26.98 -43.66 6.97
C GLU A 755 -26.45 -44.78 7.86
N ASN A 756 -25.81 -45.80 7.27
CA ASN A 756 -25.15 -46.89 7.99
C ASN A 756 -23.68 -46.62 8.33
N ASP A 757 -23.09 -45.55 7.79
CA ASP A 757 -21.69 -45.19 8.03
C ASP A 757 -21.55 -44.34 9.30
N GLY A 758 -20.55 -44.66 10.13
CA GLY A 758 -20.26 -43.85 11.32
C GLY A 758 -19.78 -42.45 10.95
N VAL A 759 -20.14 -41.43 11.75
CA VAL A 759 -19.80 -40.00 11.54
C VAL A 759 -18.32 -39.77 11.19
N PHE A 760 -17.41 -40.58 11.74
CA PHE A 760 -15.99 -40.58 11.40
C PHE A 760 -15.70 -40.91 9.91
N ALA A 761 -16.35 -41.92 9.34
CA ALA A 761 -16.20 -42.30 7.94
C ALA A 761 -16.76 -41.21 7.01
N ILE A 762 -17.90 -40.62 7.40
CA ILE A 762 -18.50 -39.47 6.71
C ILE A 762 -17.54 -38.29 6.67
N LEU A 763 -16.92 -37.97 7.82
CA LEU A 763 -15.90 -36.92 7.92
C LEU A 763 -14.67 -37.23 7.06
N CYS A 764 -14.23 -38.49 6.96
CA CYS A 764 -13.13 -38.88 6.08
C CYS A 764 -13.48 -38.67 4.59
N ILE A 765 -14.69 -39.03 4.15
CA ILE A 765 -15.14 -38.88 2.76
C ILE A 765 -15.20 -37.39 2.37
N PHE A 766 -15.94 -36.57 3.14
CA PHE A 766 -16.00 -35.14 2.87
C PHE A 766 -14.67 -34.43 3.11
N GLY A 767 -13.85 -34.92 4.03
CA GLY A 767 -12.50 -34.44 4.27
C GLY A 767 -11.58 -34.64 3.05
N ILE A 768 -11.59 -35.82 2.42
CA ILE A 768 -10.79 -36.07 1.21
C ILE A 768 -11.27 -35.16 0.07
N LEU A 769 -12.59 -35.00 -0.08
CA LEU A 769 -13.16 -34.06 -1.04
C LEU A 769 -12.69 -32.62 -0.78
N MET A 770 -12.74 -32.16 0.47
CA MET A 770 -12.23 -30.84 0.89
C MET A 770 -10.75 -30.67 0.61
N LEU A 771 -9.93 -31.70 0.87
CA LEU A 771 -8.48 -31.66 0.63
C LEU A 771 -8.17 -31.51 -0.86
N VAL A 772 -8.87 -32.26 -1.73
CA VAL A 772 -8.69 -32.20 -3.18
C VAL A 772 -9.15 -30.85 -3.74
N VAL A 773 -10.39 -30.43 -3.47
CA VAL A 773 -10.95 -29.17 -4.00
C VAL A 773 -10.17 -27.97 -3.46
N GLY A 774 -9.80 -27.98 -2.18
CA GLY A 774 -8.99 -26.94 -1.53
C GLY A 774 -7.58 -26.82 -2.11
N THR A 775 -7.00 -27.93 -2.58
CA THR A 775 -5.66 -27.92 -3.22
C THR A 775 -5.70 -27.33 -4.64
N PHE A 776 -6.77 -27.57 -5.42
CA PHE A 776 -6.86 -27.14 -6.82
C PHE A 776 -7.54 -25.79 -7.05
N VAL A 777 -8.49 -25.39 -6.19
CA VAL A 777 -9.28 -24.15 -6.36
C VAL A 777 -8.85 -23.11 -5.34
N SER A 778 -9.36 -23.22 -4.11
CA SER A 778 -9.03 -22.32 -2.99
C SER A 778 -9.68 -22.85 -1.72
N HIS A 779 -9.02 -22.68 -0.57
CA HIS A 779 -9.55 -23.02 0.75
C HIS A 779 -10.94 -22.38 1.00
N THR A 780 -11.08 -21.08 0.75
CA THR A 780 -12.32 -20.32 0.98
C THR A 780 -13.46 -20.77 0.07
N VAL A 781 -13.20 -20.97 -1.22
CA VAL A 781 -14.21 -21.41 -2.20
C VAL A 781 -14.73 -22.81 -1.85
N SER A 782 -13.82 -23.71 -1.47
CA SER A 782 -14.17 -25.08 -1.05
C SER A 782 -15.08 -25.06 0.18
N ALA A 783 -14.75 -24.23 1.17
CA ALA A 783 -15.56 -24.05 2.38
C ALA A 783 -16.96 -23.52 2.06
N ILE A 784 -17.10 -22.51 1.18
CA ILE A 784 -18.41 -21.95 0.79
C ILE A 784 -19.33 -23.01 0.17
N ILE A 785 -18.79 -23.92 -0.65
CA ILE A 785 -19.59 -24.93 -1.37
C ILE A 785 -19.92 -26.12 -0.46
N ILE A 786 -18.95 -26.62 0.30
CA ILE A 786 -19.08 -27.91 0.99
C ILE A 786 -19.61 -27.77 2.42
N ILE A 787 -19.34 -26.67 3.14
CA ILE A 787 -19.84 -26.49 4.52
C ILE A 787 -21.37 -26.55 4.62
N PRO A 788 -22.15 -25.82 3.78
CA PRO A 788 -23.62 -25.88 3.85
C PRO A 788 -24.17 -27.28 3.53
N LEU A 789 -23.49 -28.01 2.63
CA LEU A 789 -23.85 -29.38 2.26
C LEU A 789 -23.63 -30.35 3.43
N VAL A 790 -22.48 -30.31 4.09
CA VAL A 790 -22.20 -31.22 5.23
C VAL A 790 -23.02 -30.88 6.48
N GLN A 791 -23.43 -29.62 6.64
CA GLN A 791 -24.36 -29.23 7.70
C GLN A 791 -25.71 -29.95 7.54
N GLU A 792 -26.39 -29.76 6.39
CA GLU A 792 -27.72 -30.37 6.19
C GLU A 792 -27.64 -31.90 6.17
N VAL A 793 -26.59 -32.50 5.57
CA VAL A 793 -26.35 -33.95 5.68
C VAL A 793 -26.23 -34.36 7.16
N GLY A 794 -25.47 -33.60 7.95
CA GLY A 794 -25.30 -33.83 9.38
C GLY A 794 -26.59 -33.70 10.19
N ASP A 795 -27.44 -32.72 9.89
CA ASP A 795 -28.71 -32.48 10.60
C ASP A 795 -29.77 -33.55 10.30
N LYS A 796 -29.62 -34.30 9.21
CA LYS A 796 -30.48 -35.46 8.92
C LYS A 796 -30.01 -36.77 9.55
N LEU A 797 -28.73 -36.87 9.94
CA LEU A 797 -28.22 -38.06 10.64
C LEU A 797 -28.78 -38.10 12.07
N GLY A 798 -29.18 -39.29 12.53
CA GLY A 798 -29.79 -39.47 13.86
C GLY A 798 -28.86 -39.20 15.07
N ASN A 799 -27.62 -38.74 14.86
CA ASN A 799 -26.68 -38.38 15.91
C ASN A 799 -26.64 -36.85 16.07
N PRO A 800 -27.06 -36.27 17.22
CA PRO A 800 -27.15 -34.83 17.42
C PRO A 800 -25.78 -34.11 17.47
N LYS A 801 -24.66 -34.84 17.42
CA LYS A 801 -23.30 -34.28 17.26
C LYS A 801 -22.79 -34.32 15.80
N ALA A 802 -23.50 -34.94 14.86
CA ALA A 802 -22.98 -35.18 13.51
C ALA A 802 -22.73 -33.89 12.73
N ALA A 803 -23.73 -33.01 12.59
CA ALA A 803 -23.58 -31.73 11.90
C ALA A 803 -22.44 -30.85 12.43
N PRO A 804 -22.34 -30.54 13.74
CA PRO A 804 -21.25 -29.71 14.25
C PRO A 804 -19.86 -30.33 14.04
N ILE A 805 -19.71 -31.66 14.19
CA ILE A 805 -18.44 -32.35 13.93
C ILE A 805 -18.06 -32.29 12.44
N LEU A 806 -19.03 -32.49 11.54
CA LEU A 806 -18.79 -32.44 10.09
C LEU A 806 -18.45 -31.03 9.60
N VAL A 807 -19.21 -30.02 10.04
CA VAL A 807 -18.96 -28.61 9.70
C VAL A 807 -17.58 -28.16 10.21
N PHE A 808 -17.28 -28.40 11.49
CA PHE A 808 -16.03 -27.94 12.08
C PHE A 808 -14.83 -28.72 11.52
N GLY A 809 -14.95 -30.05 11.38
CA GLY A 809 -13.93 -30.87 10.74
C GLY A 809 -13.64 -30.42 9.31
N CYS A 810 -14.66 -30.20 8.48
CA CYS A 810 -14.46 -29.70 7.11
C CYS A 810 -13.84 -28.29 7.08
N ALA A 811 -14.18 -27.41 8.03
CA ALA A 811 -13.56 -26.08 8.13
C ALA A 811 -12.04 -26.18 8.36
N LEU A 812 -11.61 -26.98 9.34
CA LEU A 812 -10.18 -27.20 9.61
C LEU A 812 -9.46 -27.91 8.44
N LEU A 813 -10.12 -28.90 7.82
CA LEU A 813 -9.58 -29.62 6.66
C LEU A 813 -9.46 -28.76 5.41
N SER A 814 -10.25 -27.68 5.28
CA SER A 814 -10.13 -26.74 4.15
C SER A 814 -8.72 -26.13 4.06
N SER A 815 -8.15 -25.75 5.21
CA SER A 815 -6.79 -25.18 5.32
C SER A 815 -5.68 -26.23 5.15
N CYS A 816 -6.00 -27.53 5.14
CA CYS A 816 -5.01 -28.60 4.96
C CYS A 816 -4.57 -28.80 3.50
N GLY A 817 -5.24 -28.17 2.52
CA GLY A 817 -4.97 -28.31 1.07
C GLY A 817 -3.68 -27.63 0.60
N MET A 818 -2.53 -27.96 1.18
CA MET A 818 -1.25 -27.28 0.99
C MET A 818 -0.39 -27.86 -0.13
N GLY A 819 -0.98 -28.66 -1.03
CA GLY A 819 -0.24 -29.49 -1.99
C GLY A 819 0.40 -28.74 -3.15
N LEU A 820 -0.20 -27.66 -3.63
CA LEU A 820 0.26 -26.90 -4.79
C LEU A 820 0.67 -25.48 -4.42
N ALA A 821 1.57 -24.92 -5.24
CA ALA A 821 2.00 -23.52 -5.12
C ALA A 821 0.83 -22.53 -5.27
N SER A 822 -0.24 -22.91 -5.98
CA SER A 822 -1.44 -22.10 -6.22
C SER A 822 -2.55 -22.24 -5.17
N SER A 823 -2.49 -23.23 -4.26
CA SER A 823 -3.63 -23.56 -3.37
C SER A 823 -4.01 -22.44 -2.39
N GLY A 824 -3.04 -21.61 -2.01
CA GLY A 824 -3.23 -20.51 -1.08
C GLY A 824 -2.10 -19.49 -1.13
N PHE A 825 -2.38 -18.27 -0.65
CA PHE A 825 -1.43 -17.15 -0.67
C PHE A 825 -0.07 -17.46 -0.02
N PRO A 826 0.05 -18.17 1.13
CA PRO A 826 1.36 -18.57 1.67
C PRO A 826 2.25 -19.31 0.67
N ASN A 827 1.63 -20.19 -0.12
CA ASN A 827 2.32 -21.05 -1.09
C ASN A 827 2.83 -20.21 -2.28
N VAL A 828 2.01 -19.25 -2.75
CA VAL A 828 2.37 -18.28 -3.79
C VAL A 828 3.49 -17.35 -3.29
N THR A 829 3.42 -16.86 -2.05
CA THR A 829 4.48 -16.03 -1.47
C THR A 829 5.80 -16.80 -1.36
N ALA A 830 5.77 -18.09 -0.97
CA ALA A 830 6.96 -18.93 -0.87
C ALA A 830 7.61 -19.26 -2.21
N ILE A 831 6.83 -19.69 -3.22
CA ILE A 831 7.38 -20.00 -4.56
C ILE A 831 7.95 -18.75 -5.27
N SER A 832 7.50 -17.56 -4.86
CA SER A 832 7.94 -16.28 -5.40
C SER A 832 9.18 -15.70 -4.70
N LYS A 833 9.70 -16.34 -3.63
CA LYS A 833 10.94 -15.88 -2.99
C LYS A 833 12.16 -16.22 -3.82
N VAL A 834 13.00 -15.20 -4.02
CA VAL A 834 14.27 -15.26 -4.75
C VAL A 834 15.42 -14.83 -3.85
N ASP A 835 16.59 -15.39 -4.10
CA ASP A 835 17.89 -14.99 -3.56
C ASP A 835 18.40 -13.72 -4.26
N ARG A 836 19.48 -13.11 -3.74
CA ARG A 836 20.18 -11.93 -4.30
C ARG A 836 20.64 -12.13 -5.74
N LYS A 837 20.87 -13.38 -6.15
CA LYS A 837 21.21 -13.78 -7.54
C LYS A 837 20.01 -13.77 -8.49
N GLY A 838 18.78 -13.69 -7.96
CA GLY A 838 17.52 -13.78 -8.72
C GLY A 838 16.94 -15.21 -8.79
N ASP A 839 17.67 -16.22 -8.32
CA ASP A 839 17.25 -17.62 -8.31
C ASP A 839 16.17 -17.89 -7.26
N ARG A 840 15.20 -18.76 -7.58
CA ARG A 840 14.08 -19.09 -6.68
C ARG A 840 14.50 -20.13 -5.65
N TYR A 841 14.22 -19.89 -4.37
CA TYR A 841 14.46 -20.87 -3.29
C TYR A 841 13.67 -22.18 -3.47
N LEU A 842 12.52 -22.14 -4.16
CA LEU A 842 11.66 -23.31 -4.32
C LEU A 842 11.32 -23.57 -5.78
N SER A 843 11.50 -24.83 -6.19
CA SER A 843 10.93 -25.34 -7.44
C SER A 843 9.51 -25.86 -7.20
N VAL A 844 8.68 -25.89 -8.25
CA VAL A 844 7.31 -26.44 -8.18
C VAL A 844 7.33 -27.92 -7.76
N MET A 845 8.35 -28.68 -8.18
CA MET A 845 8.51 -30.09 -7.79
C MET A 845 8.94 -30.23 -6.33
N THR A 846 9.81 -29.36 -5.83
CA THR A 846 10.14 -29.29 -4.39
C THR A 846 8.89 -28.97 -3.57
N PHE A 847 8.04 -28.06 -4.07
CA PHE A 847 6.78 -27.72 -3.41
C PHE A 847 5.83 -28.92 -3.36
N LEU A 848 5.53 -29.55 -4.51
CA LEU A 848 4.59 -30.68 -4.59
C LEU A 848 5.02 -31.87 -3.72
N THR A 849 6.29 -32.28 -3.84
CA THR A 849 6.82 -33.48 -3.17
C THR A 849 6.88 -33.37 -1.64
N ARG A 850 6.81 -32.17 -1.07
CA ARG A 850 6.79 -31.95 0.40
C ARG A 850 5.44 -31.41 0.89
N GLY A 851 4.78 -30.57 0.09
CA GLY A 851 3.46 -30.02 0.37
C GLY A 851 2.35 -31.08 0.39
N VAL A 852 2.38 -32.06 -0.52
CA VAL A 852 1.38 -33.15 -0.50
C VAL A 852 1.50 -34.03 0.75
N PRO A 853 2.69 -34.54 1.15
CA PRO A 853 2.84 -35.23 2.44
C PRO A 853 2.47 -34.35 3.65
N ALA A 854 2.82 -33.06 3.65
CA ALA A 854 2.41 -32.13 4.71
C ALA A 854 0.88 -31.98 4.81
N SER A 855 0.20 -31.93 3.66
CA SER A 855 -1.27 -31.87 3.57
C SER A 855 -1.91 -33.14 4.16
N ILE A 856 -1.35 -34.32 3.86
CA ILE A 856 -1.82 -35.60 4.40
C ILE A 856 -1.56 -35.71 5.91
N LEU A 857 -0.41 -35.23 6.42
CA LEU A 857 -0.13 -35.22 7.86
C LEU A 857 -1.08 -34.29 8.63
N ALA A 858 -1.33 -33.08 8.11
CA ALA A 858 -2.31 -32.16 8.70
C ALA A 858 -3.73 -32.74 8.66
N PHE A 859 -4.13 -33.35 7.53
CA PHE A 859 -5.39 -34.07 7.38
C PHE A 859 -5.55 -35.16 8.45
N LEU A 860 -4.54 -36.03 8.64
CA LEU A 860 -4.57 -37.09 9.64
C LEU A 860 -4.67 -36.54 11.07
N CYS A 861 -4.00 -35.43 11.41
CA CYS A 861 -4.15 -34.78 12.71
C CYS A 861 -5.59 -34.32 12.99
N VAL A 862 -6.26 -33.70 12.01
CA VAL A 862 -7.63 -33.21 12.17
C VAL A 862 -8.62 -34.39 12.22
N ILE A 863 -8.43 -35.41 11.37
CA ILE A 863 -9.27 -36.63 11.39
C ILE A 863 -9.11 -37.43 12.69
N THR A 864 -7.92 -37.50 13.29
CA THR A 864 -7.68 -38.31 14.51
C THR A 864 -7.88 -37.49 15.79
N LEU A 865 -6.90 -36.66 16.15
CA LEU A 865 -6.95 -35.83 17.36
C LEU A 865 -8.09 -34.81 17.29
N GLY A 866 -8.27 -34.14 16.15
CA GLY A 866 -9.34 -33.17 15.95
C GLY A 866 -10.72 -33.79 16.17
N TYR A 867 -11.02 -34.94 15.55
CA TYR A 867 -12.26 -35.68 15.78
C TYR A 867 -12.45 -36.10 17.24
N GLY A 868 -11.40 -36.62 17.89
CA GLY A 868 -11.45 -37.03 19.30
C GLY A 868 -11.80 -35.86 20.24
N ILE A 869 -11.22 -34.68 20.01
CA ILE A 869 -11.54 -33.48 20.79
C ILE A 869 -12.92 -32.92 20.40
N MET A 870 -13.29 -32.89 19.12
CA MET A 870 -14.63 -32.46 18.70
C MET A 870 -15.72 -33.33 19.33
N ALA A 871 -15.56 -34.64 19.35
CA ALA A 871 -16.52 -35.57 19.95
C ALA A 871 -16.72 -35.34 21.47
N SER A 872 -15.70 -34.84 22.18
CA SER A 872 -15.78 -34.54 23.62
C SER A 872 -16.28 -33.12 23.92
N VAL A 873 -15.82 -32.10 23.18
CA VAL A 873 -16.17 -30.68 23.39
C VAL A 873 -17.58 -30.36 22.87
N VAL A 874 -18.00 -30.95 21.76
CA VAL A 874 -19.31 -30.68 21.16
C VAL A 874 -20.41 -31.34 22.00
N LYS A 875 -21.25 -30.49 22.60
CA LYS A 875 -22.58 -30.86 23.09
C LYS A 875 -23.52 -30.82 21.89
N GLY A 876 -24.33 -31.86 21.68
CA GLY A 876 -25.22 -31.95 20.53
C GLY A 876 -26.37 -30.93 20.59
N ASN A 877 -27.17 -30.86 19.51
CA ASN A 877 -28.30 -29.93 19.36
C ASN A 877 -29.10 -29.69 20.64
N ALA A 878 -29.18 -28.42 21.07
CA ALA A 878 -29.97 -28.01 22.24
C ALA A 878 -31.49 -28.02 21.98
N THR A 879 -31.91 -28.24 20.73
CA THR A 879 -33.32 -28.26 20.27
C THR A 879 -33.99 -29.64 20.40
N SER A 880 -33.40 -30.57 21.15
CA SER A 880 -33.97 -31.89 21.46
C SER A 880 -34.25 -32.09 22.95
N ALA A 881 -34.67 -31.03 23.63
CA ALA A 881 -35.17 -31.00 25.01
C ALA A 881 -36.48 -30.21 25.05
#